data_AF-A0A855UEW7-F1
#
_entry.id   AF-A0A855UEW7-F1
#
_cell.length_a   1.000
_cell.length_b   1.000
_cell.length_c   1.000
_cell.angle_alpha   90.00
_cell.angle_beta   90.00
_cell.angle_gamma   90.00
#
_symmetry.space_group_name_H-M   'P 1'
#
loop_
_entity.id
_entity.type
_entity.pdbx_description
1 polymer ?
#
loop_
_entity_poly.entity_id
_entity_poly.type
_entity_poly.pdbx_seq_one_letter_code
_entity_poly.pdbx_strand_id
1 'polypeptide(L)'
;MQIKKLKQADTVATFLETGDLKELNSCGMMINQLEGNPLDGSMNQLYLRIITGDTINYRPMIGSNSQSDFYLSDNQLTWRGEFEAVRYQVDFRLGPSNQWFWRVNVTGTGLVDIVYGQDIGLATKGAVQSNEAYVSQYLDHHIWQEGEELVVLSRQNQPQNEKFPALIQGSFQKLVGYSTDGYQFFGRSFKQINTPEALGKRYLANEVYQYEFAYTALQTEAVQLTNESKEFVFYGAVTETHPQALAEPFLSKEALQAIYETVTFDSLEGTQDYPPKLLGEPITGNPLTEEELAALYPLQTQIEKVAGQTYSFFTENYHHVVLQEKEIAMERAHGHILLSGKGLTVDEPLLSTTVYMYGIFNSQVVLGNTTMNKLMSNSRNALNVMKRSGQRIYILENGLWRLLTMPSAFEMGLNSATWYYKLPKDTIRVRTFTSPDSRVIQLEVTSQKDAYMWAVSNHLLLGPEEVPTYQLEQTGKTLRVTGNHSATENYYPELTYALTVDKSFQVTDSTLFGGAEAELLVLAIEKTQKFSLLITGSIEDQSLVNTPLDFEKAESQYLAFINGLLHHFELTHTDSSVQQMNQLTRWYTHNMLVHYLSPHGLEQYGGAAWGTRDVSQGPTEFFFATQQPKIVASIIQHLFENQFEDDGNWPQWFMFDRYEEQKASESHGDIIVWPLKVVTDYLEQTADYSILATEIPYTSRKDNHKTKETASLFEHLKKEINYIEQHFLPETFLSCYGDGDWDDTLQPYDNRLKEQMASSWTVALTYQVLKKFAALITEIDATYSQHLAILVAGIKNDFQKYMLADETIPGFIYMETPETFEQMIHPNDQKTGIQYRLLPMTRSMLAELLTPEQVSHHLEIIEKELTFPDGVRLMNKPANYRGGVSTNFKRAEQAANFGREIGLQYVHAHIRYTEAMAKIGQRDKTWQALMQINPVQLKEVVHNAELRQANAYFSSSDGDFKTRYESQENFGKLKDGSIGVKGGWRIYSSGPGIYLNQLITAVLGIRQKAQSVVFDPMLPEKLSGLTLTYQLFDKPVTYKFYPNQSAKIVIDGQEVPFKFEENPYREGGMEVQKDEVLSLLNEASVIEIYH
;
A
#
# COMPACT_ATOMS: atom_id res chain seq x y z
N MET A 1 -6.30 29.39 -17.91
CA MET A 1 -5.97 28.31 -18.87
C MET A 1 -7.19 27.96 -19.70
N GLN A 2 -7.17 28.27 -20.99
CA GLN A 2 -8.17 27.93 -21.99
C GLN A 2 -7.97 26.46 -22.40
N ILE A 3 -8.80 25.57 -21.86
CA ILE A 3 -8.73 24.13 -22.17
C ILE A 3 -9.39 23.87 -23.53
N LYS A 4 -8.72 23.14 -24.43
CA LYS A 4 -9.36 22.70 -25.69
C LYS A 4 -10.04 21.36 -25.49
N LYS A 5 -11.34 21.31 -25.77
CA LYS A 5 -12.16 20.10 -25.71
C LYS A 5 -12.64 19.74 -27.11
N LEU A 6 -12.21 18.58 -27.60
CA LEU A 6 -12.81 17.93 -28.76
C LEU A 6 -13.85 16.94 -28.23
N LYS A 7 -15.09 17.01 -28.73
CA LYS A 7 -16.16 16.08 -28.36
C LYS A 7 -16.82 15.52 -29.60
N GLN A 8 -16.94 14.20 -29.64
CA GLN A 8 -17.68 13.49 -30.67
C GLN A 8 -18.28 12.23 -30.04
N ALA A 9 -19.59 12.01 -30.25
CA ALA A 9 -20.35 10.98 -29.54
C ALA A 9 -20.12 11.04 -28.01
N ASP A 10 -19.75 9.91 -27.39
CA ASP A 10 -19.47 9.79 -25.95
C ASP A 10 -17.99 9.99 -25.62
N THR A 11 -17.17 10.37 -26.60
CA THR A 11 -15.73 10.60 -26.43
C THR A 11 -15.42 12.09 -26.33
N VAL A 12 -14.68 12.45 -25.28
CA VAL A 12 -14.20 13.80 -25.02
C VAL A 12 -12.70 13.75 -24.82
N ALA A 13 -11.96 14.39 -25.71
CA ALA A 13 -10.52 14.57 -25.57
C ALA A 13 -10.21 16.01 -25.16
N THR A 14 -9.58 16.15 -24.02
CA THR A 14 -9.24 17.42 -23.37
C THR A 14 -7.73 17.62 -23.44
N PHE A 15 -7.30 18.66 -24.15
CA PHE A 15 -5.90 19.02 -24.32
C PHE A 15 -5.60 20.38 -23.66
N LEU A 16 -4.37 20.50 -23.16
CA LEU A 16 -3.81 21.78 -22.73
C LEU A 16 -3.50 22.65 -23.95
N GLU A 17 -3.34 23.97 -23.74
CA GLU A 17 -2.92 24.91 -24.79
C GLU A 17 -1.54 24.57 -25.38
N THR A 18 -0.73 23.85 -24.61
CA THR A 18 0.58 23.33 -25.01
C THR A 18 0.50 22.08 -25.90
N GLY A 19 -0.71 21.57 -26.15
CA GLY A 19 -0.94 20.36 -26.93
C GLY A 19 -0.67 19.05 -26.17
N ASP A 20 -0.50 19.10 -24.85
CA ASP A 20 -0.43 17.89 -24.01
C ASP A 20 -1.84 17.36 -23.73
N LEU A 21 -2.01 16.03 -23.72
CA LEU A 21 -3.29 15.42 -23.35
C LEU A 21 -3.51 15.58 -21.84
N LYS A 22 -4.54 16.35 -21.46
CA LYS A 22 -4.97 16.44 -20.06
C LYS A 22 -5.80 15.23 -19.68
N GLU A 23 -6.87 14.97 -20.43
CA GLU A 23 -7.82 13.89 -20.12
C GLU A 23 -8.45 13.38 -21.42
N LEU A 24 -8.44 12.08 -21.64
CA LEU A 24 -9.26 11.40 -22.63
C LEU A 24 -10.36 10.64 -21.88
N ASN A 25 -11.61 11.00 -22.12
CA ASN A 25 -12.77 10.32 -21.56
C ASN A 25 -13.58 9.68 -22.69
N SER A 26 -14.04 8.44 -22.52
CA SER A 26 -14.95 7.78 -23.46
C SER A 26 -15.94 6.92 -22.68
N CYS A 27 -17.23 7.02 -22.99
CA CYS A 27 -18.30 6.30 -22.28
C CYS A 27 -18.29 6.52 -20.75
N GLY A 28 -17.91 7.72 -20.31
CA GLY A 28 -17.78 8.05 -18.88
C GLY A 28 -16.54 7.49 -18.20
N MET A 29 -15.66 6.79 -18.92
CA MET A 29 -14.41 6.23 -18.41
C MET A 29 -13.23 7.12 -18.78
N MET A 30 -12.39 7.43 -17.79
CA MET A 30 -11.11 8.09 -17.99
C MET A 30 -10.13 7.07 -18.59
N ILE A 31 -9.64 7.35 -19.80
CA ILE A 31 -8.77 6.45 -20.55
C ILE A 31 -7.33 6.56 -20.08
N ASN A 32 -6.79 7.77 -19.85
CA ASN A 32 -5.45 7.94 -19.29
C ASN A 32 -5.42 7.72 -17.77
N GLN A 33 -4.25 7.35 -17.21
CA GLN A 33 -4.07 7.17 -15.77
C GLN A 33 -3.89 8.48 -15.02
N LEU A 34 -3.04 9.37 -15.54
CA LEU A 34 -2.76 10.66 -14.91
C LEU A 34 -3.12 11.80 -15.83
N GLU A 35 -3.64 12.88 -15.25
CA GLU A 35 -3.88 14.10 -16.00
C GLU A 35 -2.55 14.74 -16.42
N GLY A 36 -2.43 15.09 -17.71
CA GLY A 36 -1.34 15.91 -18.19
C GLY A 36 -1.37 17.32 -17.58
N ASN A 37 -0.19 17.90 -17.38
CA ASN A 37 -0.04 19.24 -16.82
C ASN A 37 1.01 20.06 -17.58
N PRO A 38 0.96 21.41 -17.57
CA PRO A 38 1.87 22.23 -18.38
C PRO A 38 3.35 22.11 -18.01
N LEU A 39 3.65 21.74 -16.76
CA LEU A 39 5.03 21.58 -16.28
C LEU A 39 5.66 20.31 -16.85
N ASP A 40 5.03 19.16 -16.60
CA ASP A 40 5.57 17.85 -16.95
C ASP A 40 5.22 17.42 -18.39
N GLY A 41 4.08 17.88 -18.92
CA GLY A 41 3.45 17.37 -20.14
C GLY A 41 2.45 16.25 -19.85
N SER A 42 2.31 15.30 -20.78
CA SER A 42 1.49 14.09 -20.65
C SER A 42 2.32 12.80 -20.84
N MET A 43 1.84 11.67 -20.30
CA MET A 43 2.51 10.37 -20.47
C MET A 43 2.23 9.75 -21.84
N ASN A 44 1.13 10.15 -22.48
CA ASN A 44 0.87 9.79 -23.87
C ASN A 44 1.89 10.49 -24.79
N GLN A 45 2.48 9.74 -25.71
CA GLN A 45 3.44 10.27 -26.65
C GLN A 45 3.46 9.50 -27.97
N LEU A 46 3.95 10.17 -29.00
CA LEU A 46 4.38 9.57 -30.25
C LEU A 46 5.84 9.95 -30.45
N TYR A 47 6.71 8.96 -30.59
CA TYR A 47 8.13 9.16 -30.79
C TYR A 47 8.52 8.82 -32.22
N LEU A 48 9.21 9.73 -32.89
CA LEU A 48 9.94 9.44 -34.12
C LEU A 48 11.31 8.89 -33.74
N ARG A 49 11.69 7.74 -34.28
CA ARG A 49 13.05 7.21 -34.14
C ARG A 49 13.76 7.17 -35.49
N ILE A 50 15.02 7.59 -35.49
CA ILE A 50 15.92 7.55 -36.65
C ILE A 50 17.02 6.53 -36.34
N ILE A 51 17.14 5.52 -37.19
CA ILE A 51 18.00 4.36 -36.98
C ILE A 51 19.22 4.48 -37.89
N THR A 52 20.40 4.54 -37.29
CA THR A 52 21.68 4.61 -38.01
C THR A 52 22.62 3.52 -37.50
N GLY A 53 22.67 2.39 -38.22
CA GLY A 53 23.37 1.20 -37.75
C GLY A 53 22.75 0.71 -36.44
N ASP A 54 23.58 0.65 -35.38
CA ASP A 54 23.15 0.25 -34.03
C ASP A 54 22.68 1.42 -33.16
N THR A 55 22.79 2.67 -33.65
CA THR A 55 22.35 3.86 -32.90
C THR A 55 20.91 4.21 -33.23
N ILE A 56 20.12 4.51 -32.20
CA ILE A 56 18.74 4.94 -32.30
C ILE A 56 18.62 6.31 -31.64
N ASN A 57 18.43 7.34 -32.46
CA ASN A 57 18.07 8.67 -31.98
C ASN A 57 16.55 8.79 -32.01
N TYR A 58 15.96 9.44 -31.01
CA TYR A 58 14.52 9.58 -30.94
C TYR A 58 14.10 10.96 -30.42
N ARG A 59 12.88 11.35 -30.78
CA ARG A 59 12.28 12.60 -30.31
C ARG A 59 10.77 12.45 -30.09
N PRO A 60 10.22 12.98 -28.97
CA PRO A 60 8.77 13.15 -28.84
C PRO A 60 8.22 14.10 -29.91
N MET A 61 7.06 13.80 -30.47
CA MET A 61 6.45 14.59 -31.55
C MET A 61 5.26 15.45 -31.11
N ILE A 62 4.66 15.18 -29.94
CA ILE A 62 3.46 15.90 -29.47
C ILE A 62 3.69 16.51 -28.08
N GLY A 63 2.85 17.49 -27.74
CA GLY A 63 2.88 18.16 -26.44
C GLY A 63 4.09 19.07 -26.21
N SER A 64 4.14 19.67 -25.03
CA SER A 64 5.11 20.72 -24.67
C SER A 64 6.58 20.26 -24.68
N ASN A 65 6.83 18.95 -24.64
CA ASN A 65 8.18 18.39 -24.62
C ASN A 65 8.74 18.07 -26.02
N SER A 66 7.92 18.20 -27.09
CA SER A 66 8.31 17.87 -28.47
C SER A 66 9.09 18.97 -29.21
N GLN A 67 8.96 20.23 -28.75
CA GLN A 67 9.30 21.45 -29.50
C GLN A 67 8.63 21.52 -30.89
N SER A 68 7.49 20.86 -31.06
CA SER A 68 6.67 20.98 -32.26
C SER A 68 5.88 22.30 -32.26
N ASP A 69 5.71 22.88 -33.44
CA ASP A 69 4.69 23.90 -33.67
C ASP A 69 3.31 23.27 -33.53
N PHE A 70 2.46 23.86 -32.69
CA PHE A 70 1.14 23.32 -32.37
C PHE A 70 0.03 24.15 -33.00
N TYR A 71 -0.94 23.49 -33.61
CA TYR A 71 -2.08 24.08 -34.30
C TYR A 71 -3.36 23.41 -33.81
N LEU A 72 -4.45 24.16 -33.70
CA LEU A 72 -5.74 23.61 -33.28
C LEU A 72 -6.90 24.23 -34.05
N SER A 73 -7.94 23.43 -34.26
CA SER A 73 -9.27 23.84 -34.72
C SER A 73 -10.32 23.26 -33.77
N ASP A 74 -11.61 23.43 -34.06
CA ASP A 74 -12.69 22.89 -33.23
C ASP A 74 -12.77 21.37 -33.20
N ASN A 75 -12.16 20.70 -34.18
CA ASN A 75 -12.29 19.27 -34.36
C ASN A 75 -10.94 18.58 -34.66
N GLN A 76 -9.82 19.31 -34.81
CA GLN A 76 -8.50 18.75 -35.11
C GLN A 76 -7.41 19.43 -34.27
N LEU A 77 -6.38 18.65 -33.93
CA LEU A 77 -5.13 19.13 -33.35
C LEU A 77 -3.98 18.67 -34.25
N THR A 78 -2.98 19.52 -34.46
CA THR A 78 -1.85 19.23 -35.34
C THR A 78 -0.54 19.70 -34.71
N TRP A 79 0.50 18.86 -34.75
CA TRP A 79 1.87 19.17 -34.36
C TRP A 79 2.78 19.06 -35.58
N ARG A 80 3.64 20.04 -35.83
CA ARG A 80 4.64 20.00 -36.92
C ARG A 80 6.03 20.23 -36.36
N GLY A 81 7.02 19.51 -36.88
CA GLY A 81 8.40 19.72 -36.46
C GLY A 81 9.41 19.08 -37.39
N GLU A 82 10.67 19.28 -37.07
CA GLU A 82 11.81 18.70 -37.78
C GLU A 82 12.76 18.06 -36.76
N PHE A 83 13.22 16.85 -37.07
CA PHE A 83 14.21 16.13 -36.30
C PHE A 83 15.24 15.52 -37.24
N GLU A 84 16.49 15.96 -37.09
CA GLU A 84 17.56 15.68 -38.05
C GLU A 84 17.13 15.97 -39.49
N ALA A 85 17.15 14.98 -40.39
CA ALA A 85 16.75 15.14 -41.79
C ALA A 85 15.28 14.78 -42.07
N VAL A 86 14.44 14.68 -41.04
CA VAL A 86 13.05 14.23 -41.14
C VAL A 86 12.09 15.30 -40.61
N ARG A 87 11.19 15.77 -41.47
CA ARG A 87 10.05 16.59 -41.07
C ARG A 87 8.88 15.68 -40.73
N TYR A 88 8.15 16.03 -39.70
CA TYR A 88 6.96 15.30 -39.29
C TYR A 88 5.77 16.22 -39.08
N GLN A 89 4.58 15.66 -39.29
CA GLN A 89 3.30 16.22 -38.86
C GLN A 89 2.52 15.12 -38.13
N VAL A 90 2.01 15.42 -36.94
CA VAL A 90 1.08 14.57 -36.20
C VAL A 90 -0.27 15.24 -36.16
N ASP A 91 -1.35 14.54 -36.48
CA ASP A 91 -2.72 15.02 -36.38
C ASP A 91 -3.53 14.12 -35.43
N PHE A 92 -4.36 14.73 -34.58
CA PHE A 92 -5.33 14.02 -33.75
C PHE A 92 -6.76 14.36 -34.16
N ARG A 93 -7.60 13.32 -34.28
CA ARG A 93 -9.03 13.42 -34.60
C ARG A 93 -9.84 12.41 -33.80
N LEU A 94 -11.05 12.82 -33.41
CA LEU A 94 -12.08 11.89 -32.96
C LEU A 94 -12.81 11.31 -34.17
N GLY A 95 -13.10 10.01 -34.13
CA GLY A 95 -13.99 9.34 -35.08
C GLY A 95 -15.46 9.68 -34.81
N PRO A 96 -16.37 9.33 -35.73
CA PRO A 96 -17.80 9.62 -35.61
C PRO A 96 -18.50 8.94 -34.41
N SER A 97 -17.88 7.93 -33.80
CA SER A 97 -18.35 7.24 -32.60
C SER A 97 -17.25 7.23 -31.53
N ASN A 98 -17.04 6.13 -30.80
CA ASN A 98 -16.11 6.06 -29.67
C ASN A 98 -14.69 5.65 -30.10
N GLN A 99 -14.16 6.33 -31.13
CA GLN A 99 -12.82 6.10 -31.67
C GLN A 99 -12.01 7.39 -31.72
N TRP A 100 -10.69 7.26 -31.71
CA TRP A 100 -9.77 8.35 -32.03
C TRP A 100 -8.62 7.86 -32.89
N PHE A 101 -8.02 8.79 -33.63
CA PHE A 101 -6.94 8.52 -34.57
C PHE A 101 -5.80 9.50 -34.38
N TRP A 102 -4.58 8.97 -34.40
CA TRP A 102 -3.32 9.70 -34.49
C TRP A 102 -2.71 9.43 -35.86
N ARG A 103 -2.66 10.44 -36.72
CA ARG A 103 -2.05 10.36 -38.05
C ARG A 103 -0.69 11.04 -38.05
N VAL A 104 0.37 10.30 -38.35
CA VAL A 104 1.74 10.77 -38.43
C VAL A 104 2.20 10.74 -39.88
N ASN A 105 2.53 11.89 -40.45
CA ASN A 105 3.16 12.03 -41.74
C ASN A 105 4.64 12.38 -41.55
N VAL A 106 5.55 11.62 -42.16
CA VAL A 106 6.99 11.91 -42.14
C VAL A 106 7.54 12.04 -43.55
N THR A 107 8.42 13.00 -43.77
CA THR A 107 9.08 13.25 -45.06
C THR A 107 10.55 13.57 -44.82
N GLY A 108 11.45 12.96 -45.59
CA GLY A 108 12.89 13.20 -45.48
C GLY A 108 13.72 12.02 -45.97
N THR A 109 14.90 11.84 -45.39
CA THR A 109 15.79 10.70 -45.69
C THR A 109 16.24 10.00 -44.42
N GLY A 110 16.37 8.68 -44.47
CA GLY A 110 16.82 7.86 -43.33
C GLY A 110 15.90 6.68 -43.07
N LEU A 111 16.34 5.75 -42.21
CA LEU A 111 15.51 4.64 -41.76
C LEU A 111 14.79 5.08 -40.48
N VAL A 112 13.45 5.04 -40.49
CA VAL A 112 12.64 5.53 -39.37
C VAL A 112 11.60 4.51 -38.93
N ASP A 113 11.26 4.51 -37.64
CA ASP A 113 10.01 3.92 -37.14
C ASP A 113 9.33 4.88 -36.13
N ILE A 114 8.06 4.61 -35.85
CA ILE A 114 7.26 5.38 -34.90
C ILE A 114 6.90 4.49 -33.71
N VAL A 115 7.05 5.05 -32.51
CA VAL A 115 6.61 4.41 -31.26
C VAL A 115 5.46 5.21 -30.66
N TYR A 116 4.29 4.59 -30.55
CA TYR A 116 3.13 5.10 -29.82
C TYR A 116 3.21 4.66 -28.36
N GLY A 117 2.81 5.54 -27.44
CA GLY A 117 2.70 5.24 -26.02
C GLY A 117 1.49 5.92 -25.40
N GLN A 118 0.74 5.20 -24.55
CA GLN A 118 -0.45 5.69 -23.88
C GLN A 118 -0.62 4.98 -22.53
N ASP A 119 -0.66 5.76 -21.45
CA ASP A 119 -1.06 5.29 -20.14
C ASP A 119 -2.56 4.99 -20.10
N ILE A 120 -2.97 3.92 -19.41
CA ILE A 120 -4.35 3.41 -19.42
C ILE A 120 -4.95 3.29 -18.01
N GLY A 121 -5.99 4.05 -17.72
CA GLY A 121 -6.86 3.90 -16.56
C GLY A 121 -8.09 3.03 -16.86
N LEU A 122 -8.82 3.32 -17.95
CA LEU A 122 -10.04 2.63 -18.38
C LEU A 122 -11.04 2.38 -17.23
N ALA A 123 -11.27 3.41 -16.41
CA ALA A 123 -12.15 3.34 -15.25
C ALA A 123 -12.84 4.68 -14.99
N THR A 124 -13.79 4.72 -14.05
CA THR A 124 -14.37 6.02 -13.65
C THR A 124 -13.27 6.95 -13.14
N LYS A 125 -13.41 8.26 -13.38
CA LYS A 125 -12.42 9.25 -12.96
C LYS A 125 -12.08 9.16 -11.47
N GLY A 126 -13.10 8.99 -10.62
CA GLY A 126 -12.93 8.82 -9.18
C GLY A 126 -12.11 7.58 -8.81
N ALA A 127 -12.31 6.45 -9.51
CA ALA A 127 -11.52 5.24 -9.28
C ALA A 127 -10.05 5.43 -9.66
N VAL A 128 -9.77 6.00 -10.84
CA VAL A 128 -8.41 6.28 -11.31
C VAL A 128 -7.70 7.25 -10.37
N GLN A 129 -8.35 8.36 -10.01
CA GLN A 129 -7.78 9.35 -9.10
C GLN A 129 -7.64 8.82 -7.67
N SER A 130 -8.49 7.88 -7.24
CA SER A 130 -8.32 7.21 -5.94
C SER A 130 -7.05 6.36 -5.90
N ASN A 131 -6.80 5.51 -6.90
CA ASN A 131 -5.57 4.72 -6.97
C ASN A 131 -5.31 4.14 -8.37
N GLU A 132 -4.41 4.75 -9.16
CA GLU A 132 -4.11 4.29 -10.51
C GLU A 132 -3.43 2.91 -10.55
N ALA A 133 -2.61 2.58 -9.54
CA ALA A 133 -1.94 1.29 -9.43
C ALA A 133 -2.94 0.17 -9.15
N TYR A 134 -3.91 0.41 -8.26
CA TYR A 134 -4.99 -0.53 -7.98
C TYR A 134 -5.86 -0.80 -9.20
N VAL A 135 -6.26 0.25 -9.92
CA VAL A 135 -7.07 0.11 -11.15
C VAL A 135 -6.35 -0.73 -12.20
N SER A 136 -5.03 -0.56 -12.33
CA SER A 136 -4.19 -1.34 -13.27
C SER A 136 -4.18 -2.84 -12.94
N GLN A 137 -4.24 -3.22 -11.67
CA GLN A 137 -4.22 -4.63 -11.25
C GLN A 137 -5.42 -5.45 -11.80
N TYR A 138 -6.51 -4.78 -12.18
CA TYR A 138 -7.73 -5.39 -12.71
C TYR A 138 -7.93 -5.13 -14.22
N LEU A 139 -6.99 -4.46 -14.87
CA LEU A 139 -7.03 -4.22 -16.31
C LEU A 139 -6.34 -5.38 -17.03
N ASP A 140 -7.10 -6.25 -17.71
CA ASP A 140 -6.52 -7.35 -18.49
C ASP A 140 -6.06 -6.87 -19.87
N HIS A 141 -4.80 -7.08 -20.20
CA HIS A 141 -4.27 -6.90 -21.54
C HIS A 141 -4.19 -8.24 -22.29
N HIS A 142 -4.81 -8.29 -23.47
CA HIS A 142 -4.72 -9.41 -24.41
C HIS A 142 -4.13 -8.93 -25.74
N ILE A 143 -3.20 -9.71 -26.31
CA ILE A 143 -2.60 -9.43 -27.60
C ILE A 143 -3.28 -10.29 -28.64
N TRP A 144 -4.10 -9.66 -29.47
CA TRP A 144 -4.71 -10.33 -30.61
C TRP A 144 -3.78 -10.24 -31.80
N GLN A 145 -3.49 -11.39 -32.41
CA GLN A 145 -2.62 -11.48 -33.57
C GLN A 145 -3.20 -12.48 -34.59
N GLU A 146 -3.45 -11.99 -35.81
CA GLU A 146 -3.83 -12.82 -36.96
C GLU A 146 -2.91 -12.48 -38.15
N GLY A 147 -2.12 -13.46 -38.59
CA GLY A 147 -1.09 -13.23 -39.61
C GLY A 147 -0.07 -12.19 -39.16
N GLU A 148 -0.03 -11.06 -39.87
CA GLU A 148 0.87 -9.93 -39.57
C GLU A 148 0.20 -8.78 -38.80
N GLU A 149 -1.10 -8.88 -38.55
CA GLU A 149 -1.83 -7.87 -37.77
C GLU A 149 -1.65 -8.12 -36.27
N LEU A 150 -1.37 -7.06 -35.53
CA LEU A 150 -1.20 -7.08 -34.08
C LEU A 150 -2.01 -5.95 -33.46
N VAL A 151 -2.79 -6.27 -32.44
CA VAL A 151 -3.66 -5.32 -31.73
C VAL A 151 -3.61 -5.60 -30.23
N VAL A 152 -3.53 -4.53 -29.43
CA VAL A 152 -3.63 -4.63 -27.97
C VAL A 152 -5.09 -4.42 -27.58
N LEU A 153 -5.65 -5.40 -26.91
CA LEU A 153 -6.99 -5.39 -26.34
C LEU A 153 -6.87 -5.22 -24.83
N SER A 154 -7.66 -4.34 -24.23
CA SER A 154 -7.67 -4.14 -22.77
C SER A 154 -9.09 -4.18 -22.22
N ARG A 155 -9.33 -4.90 -21.11
CA ARG A 155 -10.63 -5.01 -20.45
C ARG A 155 -10.51 -4.72 -18.98
N GLN A 156 -11.29 -3.76 -18.47
CA GLN A 156 -11.38 -3.53 -17.03
C GLN A 156 -12.28 -4.61 -16.39
N ASN A 157 -11.69 -5.45 -15.55
CA ASN A 157 -12.38 -6.59 -14.95
C ASN A 157 -13.14 -6.24 -13.68
N GLN A 158 -12.78 -5.14 -13.01
CA GLN A 158 -13.54 -4.62 -11.90
C GLN A 158 -14.69 -3.75 -12.43
N PRO A 159 -15.96 -4.02 -12.07
CA PRO A 159 -17.10 -3.31 -12.62
C PRO A 159 -17.02 -1.81 -12.32
N GLN A 160 -17.26 -1.00 -13.36
CA GLN A 160 -17.31 0.47 -13.31
C GLN A 160 -18.78 0.88 -13.49
N ASN A 161 -19.48 1.17 -12.40
CA ASN A 161 -20.94 1.37 -12.42
C ASN A 161 -21.66 0.20 -13.12
N GLU A 162 -21.38 -1.04 -12.67
CA GLU A 162 -21.92 -2.30 -13.21
C GLU A 162 -21.48 -2.68 -14.64
N LYS A 163 -20.57 -1.92 -15.25
CA LYS A 163 -20.09 -2.13 -16.63
C LYS A 163 -18.63 -2.58 -16.66
N PHE A 164 -18.24 -3.28 -17.73
CA PHE A 164 -16.86 -3.78 -17.93
C PHE A 164 -16.25 -3.14 -19.18
N PRO A 165 -15.75 -1.90 -19.10
CA PRO A 165 -15.28 -1.17 -20.28
C PRO A 165 -14.09 -1.88 -20.94
N ALA A 166 -14.03 -1.80 -22.27
CA ALA A 166 -12.98 -2.41 -23.06
C ALA A 166 -12.43 -1.44 -24.12
N LEU A 167 -11.15 -1.61 -24.43
CA LEU A 167 -10.35 -0.75 -25.28
C LEU A 167 -9.57 -1.57 -26.32
N ILE A 168 -9.54 -1.09 -27.55
CA ILE A 168 -8.67 -1.57 -28.63
C ILE A 168 -7.64 -0.48 -28.91
N GLN A 169 -6.36 -0.84 -29.04
CA GLN A 169 -5.30 0.04 -29.52
C GLN A 169 -4.47 -0.68 -30.59
N GLY A 170 -4.25 -0.02 -31.73
CA GLY A 170 -3.54 -0.62 -32.87
C GLY A 170 -3.06 0.40 -33.91
N SER A 171 -2.61 -0.10 -35.06
CA SER A 171 -2.16 0.71 -36.21
C SER A 171 -2.63 0.12 -37.53
N PHE A 172 -2.83 0.98 -38.54
CA PHE A 172 -3.08 0.51 -39.91
C PHE A 172 -1.81 -0.02 -40.58
N GLN A 173 -0.64 0.47 -40.17
CA GLN A 173 0.67 -0.02 -40.57
C GLN A 173 1.06 -1.24 -39.73
N LYS A 174 2.01 -2.02 -40.24
CA LYS A 174 2.50 -3.21 -39.53
C LYS A 174 3.18 -2.82 -38.23
N LEU A 175 2.78 -3.50 -37.14
CA LEU A 175 3.43 -3.39 -35.85
C LEU A 175 4.42 -4.54 -35.66
N VAL A 176 5.61 -4.23 -35.17
CA VAL A 176 6.71 -5.19 -34.93
C VAL A 176 7.12 -5.27 -33.46
N GLY A 177 6.51 -4.43 -32.61
CA GLY A 177 6.83 -4.28 -31.21
C GLY A 177 5.62 -3.87 -30.39
N TYR A 178 5.46 -4.42 -29.18
CA TYR A 178 4.53 -3.91 -28.17
C TYR A 178 5.08 -4.04 -26.73
N SER A 179 4.48 -3.32 -25.79
CA SER A 179 4.55 -3.55 -24.34
C SER A 179 3.27 -3.03 -23.67
N THR A 180 2.94 -3.54 -22.48
CA THR A 180 1.65 -3.24 -21.80
C THR A 180 1.80 -2.56 -20.45
N ASP A 181 3.00 -2.45 -19.91
CA ASP A 181 3.26 -1.79 -18.64
C ASP A 181 4.43 -0.80 -18.73
N GLY A 182 4.31 0.31 -17.99
CA GLY A 182 5.26 1.41 -18.01
C GLY A 182 6.63 1.03 -17.48
N TYR A 183 6.77 -0.02 -16.66
CA TYR A 183 8.09 -0.55 -16.30
C TYR A 183 8.83 -1.17 -17.49
N GLN A 184 8.13 -1.66 -18.51
CA GLN A 184 8.74 -2.15 -19.75
C GLN A 184 9.16 -0.99 -20.66
N PHE A 185 8.37 0.08 -20.68
CA PHE A 185 8.58 1.24 -21.55
C PHE A 185 9.59 2.24 -20.99
N PHE A 186 9.31 2.77 -19.79
CA PHE A 186 10.15 3.76 -19.13
C PHE A 186 11.39 3.11 -18.51
N GLY A 187 11.24 1.92 -17.93
CA GLY A 187 12.30 1.24 -17.20
C GLY A 187 12.51 1.79 -15.78
N ARG A 188 13.03 0.97 -14.87
CA ARG A 188 13.35 1.38 -13.49
C ARG A 188 14.42 2.47 -13.45
N SER A 189 15.29 2.49 -14.45
CA SER A 189 16.34 3.48 -14.69
C SER A 189 15.79 4.89 -14.92
N PHE A 190 14.54 5.04 -15.37
CA PHE A 190 13.88 6.34 -15.59
C PHE A 190 13.98 7.27 -14.38
N LYS A 191 13.89 6.70 -13.16
CA LYS A 191 13.99 7.45 -11.90
C LYS A 191 15.30 8.24 -11.77
N GLN A 192 16.36 7.81 -12.47
CA GLN A 192 17.67 8.46 -12.53
C GLN A 192 17.87 9.21 -13.86
N ILE A 193 17.63 8.56 -15.00
CA ILE A 193 18.03 9.10 -16.32
C ILE A 193 16.95 9.95 -17.01
N ASN A 194 15.74 9.99 -16.45
CA ASN A 194 14.59 10.77 -16.92
C ASN A 194 14.22 10.55 -18.41
N THR A 195 14.57 9.39 -18.96
CA THR A 195 14.36 9.03 -20.37
C THR A 195 13.83 7.60 -20.46
N PRO A 196 12.87 7.30 -21.35
CA PRO A 196 12.33 5.95 -21.48
C PRO A 196 13.35 4.96 -22.06
N GLU A 197 13.69 3.92 -21.30
CA GLU A 197 14.72 2.94 -21.68
C GLU A 197 14.39 2.20 -22.99
N ALA A 198 13.10 1.90 -23.23
CA ALA A 198 12.67 1.16 -24.42
C ALA A 198 12.96 1.90 -25.74
N LEU A 199 13.03 3.23 -25.73
CA LEU A 199 13.25 4.02 -26.94
C LEU A 199 14.67 3.83 -27.51
N GLY A 200 15.65 3.50 -26.66
CA GLY A 200 17.01 3.16 -27.06
C GLY A 200 17.19 1.71 -27.54
N LYS A 201 16.17 0.85 -27.43
CA LYS A 201 16.22 -0.56 -27.85
C LYS A 201 15.64 -0.72 -29.25
N ARG A 202 16.17 -1.66 -30.06
CA ARG A 202 15.67 -1.89 -31.44
C ARG A 202 14.19 -2.27 -31.47
N TYR A 203 13.76 -3.10 -30.53
CA TYR A 203 12.39 -3.59 -30.40
C TYR A 203 11.86 -3.34 -28.99
N LEU A 204 10.56 -3.10 -28.87
CA LEU A 204 9.83 -3.19 -27.59
C LEU A 204 9.86 -4.63 -27.05
N ALA A 205 9.45 -4.80 -25.80
CA ALA A 205 9.59 -6.06 -25.07
C ALA A 205 8.85 -7.26 -25.71
N ASN A 206 7.76 -7.02 -26.45
CA ASN A 206 6.93 -8.06 -27.07
C ASN A 206 6.41 -9.10 -26.07
N GLU A 207 6.03 -8.64 -24.89
CA GLU A 207 5.45 -9.46 -23.84
C GLU A 207 4.36 -8.64 -23.10
N VAL A 208 3.35 -9.33 -22.59
CA VAL A 208 2.36 -8.74 -21.69
C VAL A 208 2.93 -8.78 -20.28
N TYR A 209 3.01 -7.62 -19.64
CA TYR A 209 3.26 -7.51 -18.21
C TYR A 209 2.01 -6.92 -17.54
N GLN A 210 1.36 -7.72 -16.68
CA GLN A 210 0.22 -7.32 -15.87
C GLN A 210 0.72 -6.83 -14.51
N TYR A 211 0.85 -5.51 -14.34
CA TYR A 211 1.32 -4.93 -13.08
C TYR A 211 0.54 -3.65 -12.72
N GLU A 212 1.24 -2.63 -12.23
CA GLU A 212 0.63 -1.46 -11.58
C GLU A 212 0.80 -0.16 -12.38
N PHE A 213 1.35 -0.22 -13.59
CA PHE A 213 1.50 0.95 -14.46
C PHE A 213 1.05 0.61 -15.88
N ALA A 214 -0.23 0.27 -16.06
CA ALA A 214 -0.78 -0.03 -17.38
C ALA A 214 -0.47 1.06 -18.42
N TYR A 215 0.31 0.68 -19.42
CA TYR A 215 0.86 1.56 -20.45
C TYR A 215 1.05 0.79 -21.75
N THR A 216 0.18 1.04 -22.71
CA THR A 216 0.29 0.44 -24.04
C THR A 216 1.34 1.20 -24.84
N ALA A 217 2.39 0.49 -25.28
CA ALA A 217 3.32 0.99 -26.30
C ALA A 217 3.26 0.11 -27.55
N LEU A 218 3.28 0.73 -28.74
CA LEU A 218 3.23 0.06 -30.04
C LEU A 218 4.35 0.60 -30.94
N GLN A 219 5.05 -0.27 -31.66
CA GLN A 219 6.15 0.10 -32.55
C GLN A 219 5.84 -0.34 -33.99
N THR A 220 5.92 0.59 -34.94
CA THR A 220 5.77 0.30 -36.36
C THR A 220 6.99 -0.44 -36.92
N GLU A 221 6.83 -1.13 -38.04
CA GLU A 221 7.99 -1.52 -38.83
C GLU A 221 8.82 -0.30 -39.26
N ALA A 222 10.12 -0.50 -39.45
CA ALA A 222 11.01 0.56 -39.91
C ALA A 222 10.92 0.72 -41.42
N VAL A 223 10.79 1.97 -41.87
CA VAL A 223 10.62 2.35 -43.27
C VAL A 223 11.76 3.24 -43.72
N GLN A 224 12.31 2.93 -44.89
CA GLN A 224 13.32 3.79 -45.53
C GLN A 224 12.63 4.99 -46.20
N LEU A 225 12.99 6.20 -45.77
CA LEU A 225 12.52 7.44 -46.39
C LEU A 225 13.40 7.84 -47.58
N THR A 226 12.75 8.27 -48.66
CA THR A 226 13.36 8.68 -49.95
C THR A 226 12.82 10.04 -50.43
N ASN A 227 12.58 10.98 -49.50
CA ASN A 227 11.91 12.27 -49.68
C ASN A 227 10.42 12.21 -50.06
N GLU A 228 9.84 11.01 -50.21
CA GLU A 228 8.39 10.84 -50.29
C GLU A 228 7.78 10.85 -48.89
N SER A 229 6.59 11.45 -48.76
CA SER A 229 5.84 11.40 -47.51
C SER A 229 5.37 9.97 -47.23
N LYS A 230 5.55 9.51 -46.00
CA LYS A 230 5.00 8.25 -45.48
C LYS A 230 4.02 8.56 -44.35
N GLU A 231 2.86 7.90 -44.40
CA GLU A 231 1.80 8.03 -43.40
C GLU A 231 1.79 6.81 -42.48
N PHE A 232 1.66 7.07 -41.17
CA PHE A 232 1.41 6.10 -40.12
C PHE A 232 0.16 6.51 -39.35
N VAL A 233 -0.72 5.58 -39.03
CA VAL A 233 -1.97 5.85 -38.31
C VAL A 233 -2.09 4.89 -37.15
N PHE A 234 -2.24 5.44 -35.94
CA PHE A 234 -2.62 4.70 -34.75
C PHE A 234 -4.07 5.02 -34.40
N TYR A 235 -4.77 4.05 -33.81
CA TYR A 235 -6.15 4.21 -33.42
C TYR A 235 -6.39 3.70 -32.00
N GLY A 236 -7.42 4.24 -31.37
CA GLY A 236 -8.06 3.64 -30.22
C GLY A 236 -9.57 3.58 -30.38
N ALA A 237 -10.20 2.56 -29.81
CA ALA A 237 -11.65 2.40 -29.82
C ALA A 237 -12.14 1.86 -28.48
N VAL A 238 -13.25 2.38 -27.97
CA VAL A 238 -13.81 1.99 -26.67
C VAL A 238 -15.24 1.46 -26.84
N THR A 239 -15.54 0.40 -26.11
CA THR A 239 -16.92 0.00 -25.82
C THR A 239 -17.19 0.17 -24.33
N GLU A 240 -18.38 0.65 -24.02
CA GLU A 240 -18.81 0.91 -22.65
C GLU A 240 -18.82 -0.37 -21.79
N THR A 241 -19.13 -1.52 -22.40
CA THR A 241 -19.14 -2.80 -21.70
C THR A 241 -18.79 -3.97 -22.62
N HIS A 242 -18.02 -4.90 -22.09
CA HIS A 242 -17.70 -6.19 -22.70
C HIS A 242 -17.74 -7.29 -21.59
N PRO A 243 -18.91 -7.90 -21.34
CA PRO A 243 -19.08 -8.82 -20.21
C PRO A 243 -18.21 -10.07 -20.27
N GLN A 244 -17.91 -10.57 -21.47
CA GLN A 244 -17.08 -11.75 -21.69
C GLN A 244 -15.58 -11.40 -21.66
N ALA A 245 -14.72 -12.43 -21.58
CA ALA A 245 -13.29 -12.27 -21.82
C ALA A 245 -13.06 -11.69 -23.23
N LEU A 246 -12.11 -10.75 -23.35
CA LEU A 246 -11.85 -10.03 -24.59
C LEU A 246 -10.80 -10.77 -25.43
N ALA A 247 -11.26 -11.74 -26.23
CA ALA A 247 -10.39 -12.61 -27.03
C ALA A 247 -10.12 -12.09 -28.46
N GLU A 248 -11.01 -11.25 -28.99
CA GLU A 248 -10.91 -10.68 -30.34
C GLU A 248 -11.35 -9.22 -30.34
N PRO A 249 -10.87 -8.38 -31.29
CA PRO A 249 -11.27 -6.99 -31.34
C PRO A 249 -12.77 -6.86 -31.63
N PHE A 250 -13.49 -6.08 -30.80
CA PHE A 250 -14.92 -5.78 -31.01
C PHE A 250 -15.19 -4.87 -32.23
N LEU A 251 -14.14 -4.35 -32.87
CA LEU A 251 -14.18 -3.68 -34.18
C LEU A 251 -13.00 -4.15 -35.02
N SER A 252 -13.26 -4.67 -36.22
CA SER A 252 -12.18 -5.12 -37.13
C SER A 252 -11.36 -3.95 -37.67
N LYS A 253 -10.15 -4.25 -38.15
CA LYS A 253 -9.30 -3.25 -38.81
C LYS A 253 -9.97 -2.62 -40.03
N GLU A 254 -10.68 -3.39 -40.85
CA GLU A 254 -11.41 -2.88 -42.02
C GLU A 254 -12.51 -1.92 -41.60
N ALA A 255 -13.23 -2.23 -40.51
CA ALA A 255 -14.25 -1.35 -39.97
C ALA A 255 -13.63 -0.03 -39.46
N LEU A 256 -12.51 -0.10 -38.73
CA LEU A 256 -11.77 1.07 -38.26
C LEU A 256 -11.20 1.90 -39.42
N GLN A 257 -10.71 1.26 -40.48
CA GLN A 257 -10.21 1.93 -41.68
C GLN A 257 -11.34 2.61 -42.44
N ALA A 258 -12.49 1.94 -42.62
CA ALA A 258 -13.67 2.55 -43.23
C ALA A 258 -14.16 3.76 -42.41
N ILE A 259 -14.11 3.69 -41.07
CA ILE A 259 -14.40 4.83 -40.19
C ILE A 259 -13.37 5.95 -40.40
N TYR A 260 -12.08 5.64 -40.40
CA TYR A 260 -11.00 6.61 -40.62
C TYR A 260 -11.13 7.33 -41.97
N GLU A 261 -11.54 6.63 -43.04
CA GLU A 261 -11.79 7.22 -44.36
C GLU A 261 -12.93 8.25 -44.38
N THR A 262 -13.82 8.22 -43.38
CA THR A 262 -14.84 9.29 -43.19
C THR A 262 -14.31 10.52 -42.46
N VAL A 263 -13.16 10.40 -41.79
CA VAL A 263 -12.56 11.50 -41.02
C VAL A 263 -11.74 12.38 -41.96
N THR A 264 -12.15 13.63 -42.10
CA THR A 264 -11.38 14.64 -42.84
C THR A 264 -10.30 15.26 -41.97
N PHE A 265 -9.18 15.62 -42.59
CA PHE A 265 -8.10 16.37 -41.95
C PHE A 265 -7.83 17.65 -42.73
N ASP A 266 -7.97 18.78 -42.05
CA ASP A 266 -7.79 20.10 -42.63
C ASP A 266 -6.34 20.55 -42.50
N SER A 267 -5.88 21.41 -43.42
CA SER A 267 -4.63 22.13 -43.24
C SER A 267 -4.87 23.30 -42.29
N LEU A 268 -4.27 23.26 -41.10
CA LEU A 268 -4.40 24.32 -40.11
C LEU A 268 -3.35 25.42 -40.32
N GLU A 269 -3.78 26.66 -40.11
CA GLU A 269 -2.97 27.89 -40.11
C GLU A 269 -3.03 28.54 -38.72
N GLY A 270 -1.96 29.22 -38.32
CA GLY A 270 -1.86 29.87 -37.00
C GLY A 270 -1.34 28.93 -35.92
N THR A 271 -0.09 29.13 -35.50
CA THR A 271 0.53 28.40 -34.40
C THR A 271 0.06 28.93 -33.05
N GLN A 272 -0.11 28.03 -32.09
CA GLN A 272 -0.14 28.40 -30.69
C GLN A 272 1.30 28.66 -30.25
N ASP A 273 1.53 29.83 -29.69
CA ASP A 273 2.84 30.21 -29.14
C ASP A 273 2.75 30.20 -27.62
N TYR A 274 3.77 29.64 -26.98
CA TYR A 274 3.91 29.63 -25.54
C TYR A 274 5.38 29.84 -25.17
N PRO A 275 5.66 30.48 -24.02
CA PRO A 275 7.04 30.69 -23.60
C PRO A 275 7.81 29.36 -23.54
N PRO A 276 9.10 29.34 -23.95
CA PRO A 276 9.90 28.13 -23.82
C PRO A 276 10.03 27.75 -22.34
N LYS A 277 10.12 26.44 -22.05
CA LYS A 277 10.45 25.96 -20.71
C LYS A 277 11.89 26.37 -20.38
N LEU A 278 12.08 26.97 -19.22
CA LEU A 278 13.37 27.29 -18.61
C LEU A 278 13.80 26.19 -17.63
N LEU A 279 13.46 24.94 -17.95
CA LEU A 279 13.84 23.75 -17.20
C LEU A 279 15.05 23.09 -17.85
N GLY A 280 16.05 22.74 -17.06
CA GLY A 280 17.18 21.92 -17.48
C GLY A 280 17.03 20.47 -17.04
N GLU A 281 17.98 19.63 -17.45
CA GLU A 281 18.02 18.23 -17.02
C GLU A 281 17.99 18.11 -15.49
N PRO A 282 17.19 17.18 -14.93
CA PRO A 282 17.18 16.91 -13.51
C PRO A 282 18.59 16.66 -12.95
N ILE A 283 18.79 17.07 -11.71
CA ILE A 283 20.01 16.82 -10.96
C ILE A 283 19.88 15.46 -10.29
N THR A 284 20.81 14.57 -10.63
CA THR A 284 21.05 13.32 -9.93
C THR A 284 22.42 13.36 -9.23
N GLY A 285 22.49 12.74 -8.06
CA GLY A 285 23.72 12.60 -7.31
C GLY A 285 24.63 11.52 -7.90
N ASN A 286 25.93 11.77 -7.94
CA ASN A 286 26.94 10.77 -8.29
C ASN A 286 27.01 9.69 -7.20
N PRO A 287 27.29 8.42 -7.54
CA PRO A 287 27.50 7.37 -6.54
C PRO A 287 28.56 7.74 -5.48
N LEU A 288 28.32 7.29 -4.25
CA LEU A 288 29.28 7.38 -3.15
C LEU A 288 30.25 6.19 -3.23
N THR A 289 31.53 6.47 -3.00
CA THR A 289 32.56 5.44 -2.83
C THR A 289 32.45 4.80 -1.44
N GLU A 290 32.99 3.60 -1.28
CA GLU A 290 33.04 2.93 0.03
C GLU A 290 33.80 3.77 1.08
N GLU A 291 34.85 4.50 0.70
CA GLU A 291 35.56 5.42 1.59
C GLU A 291 34.69 6.61 2.02
N GLU A 292 33.91 7.18 1.11
CA GLU A 292 32.96 8.25 1.44
C GLU A 292 31.81 7.74 2.31
N LEU A 293 31.32 6.53 2.07
CA LEU A 293 30.32 5.88 2.91
C LEU A 293 30.86 5.63 4.32
N ALA A 294 32.08 5.11 4.46
CA ALA A 294 32.72 4.92 5.75
C ALA A 294 32.98 6.24 6.49
N ALA A 295 33.23 7.34 5.75
CA ALA A 295 33.39 8.66 6.33
C ALA A 295 32.07 9.27 6.81
N LEU A 296 30.97 9.07 6.06
CA LEU A 296 29.63 9.53 6.45
C LEU A 296 28.99 8.65 7.53
N TYR A 297 29.21 7.35 7.44
CA TYR A 297 28.63 6.32 8.29
C TYR A 297 29.74 5.38 8.77
N PRO A 298 30.47 5.74 9.85
CA PRO A 298 31.56 4.93 10.38
C PRO A 298 31.12 3.57 10.91
N LEU A 299 29.86 3.44 11.33
CA LEU A 299 29.30 2.26 11.96
C LEU A 299 28.06 1.83 11.17
N GLN A 300 28.26 0.79 10.36
CA GLN A 300 27.25 0.20 9.47
C GLN A 300 26.94 -1.21 9.94
N THR A 301 25.65 -1.54 9.98
CA THR A 301 25.17 -2.87 10.37
C THR A 301 24.17 -3.39 9.34
N GLN A 302 23.98 -4.71 9.28
CA GLN A 302 23.01 -5.34 8.36
C GLN A 302 23.22 -4.89 6.89
N ILE A 303 24.48 -4.91 6.44
CA ILE A 303 24.88 -4.37 5.13
C ILE A 303 24.39 -5.30 4.02
N GLU A 304 23.46 -4.82 3.20
CA GLU A 304 22.98 -5.53 2.02
C GLU A 304 23.92 -5.28 0.84
N LYS A 305 24.52 -6.35 0.31
CA LYS A 305 25.38 -6.30 -0.87
C LYS A 305 24.83 -7.12 -2.03
N VAL A 306 24.94 -6.58 -3.24
CA VAL A 306 24.64 -7.29 -4.50
C VAL A 306 25.88 -7.27 -5.37
N ALA A 307 26.38 -8.45 -5.75
CA ALA A 307 27.61 -8.59 -6.53
C ALA A 307 28.81 -7.80 -5.94
N GLY A 308 28.90 -7.69 -4.62
CA GLY A 308 29.97 -6.97 -3.91
C GLY A 308 29.72 -5.47 -3.70
N GLN A 309 28.75 -4.87 -4.40
CA GLN A 309 28.35 -3.47 -4.24
C GLN A 309 27.40 -3.32 -3.06
N THR A 310 27.64 -2.35 -2.19
CA THR A 310 26.72 -1.98 -1.11
C THR A 310 25.45 -1.34 -1.69
N TYR A 311 24.28 -1.81 -1.27
CA TYR A 311 22.96 -1.34 -1.73
C TYR A 311 22.22 -0.63 -0.60
N SER A 312 22.33 -1.15 0.62
CA SER A 312 21.81 -0.51 1.82
C SER A 312 22.47 -1.03 3.10
N PHE A 313 22.25 -0.31 4.20
CA PHE A 313 22.66 -0.72 5.54
C PHE A 313 21.87 0.05 6.59
N PHE A 314 22.02 -0.35 7.85
CA PHE A 314 21.50 0.36 9.01
C PHE A 314 22.62 1.02 9.82
N THR A 315 22.29 2.12 10.52
CA THR A 315 23.19 2.81 11.45
C THR A 315 22.91 2.41 12.91
N GLU A 316 23.73 2.87 13.85
CA GLU A 316 23.54 2.62 15.29
C GLU A 316 22.25 3.25 15.86
N ASN A 317 21.78 4.35 15.26
CA ASN A 317 20.51 4.99 15.61
C ASN A 317 19.31 4.39 14.85
N TYR A 318 19.47 3.17 14.32
CA TYR A 318 18.44 2.44 13.57
C TYR A 318 18.02 3.11 12.25
N HIS A 319 18.79 4.08 11.74
CA HIS A 319 18.48 4.66 10.43
C HIS A 319 18.74 3.64 9.34
N HIS A 320 17.89 3.63 8.32
CA HIS A 320 18.14 2.87 7.11
C HIS A 320 18.69 3.80 6.04
N VAL A 321 19.90 3.50 5.55
CA VAL A 321 20.52 4.20 4.42
C VAL A 321 20.36 3.37 3.16
N VAL A 322 19.88 4.00 2.09
CA VAL A 322 19.65 3.40 0.77
C VAL A 322 20.54 4.12 -0.24
N LEU A 323 21.24 3.37 -1.07
CA LEU A 323 22.05 3.91 -2.16
C LEU A 323 21.29 3.86 -3.48
N GLN A 324 21.68 4.76 -4.40
CA GLN A 324 21.02 4.97 -5.69
C GLN A 324 20.83 3.67 -6.49
N GLU A 325 21.81 2.76 -6.43
CA GLU A 325 21.81 1.49 -7.15
C GLU A 325 20.66 0.57 -6.70
N LYS A 326 20.33 0.57 -5.40
CA LYS A 326 19.22 -0.23 -4.86
C LYS A 326 17.88 0.29 -5.37
N GLU A 327 17.70 1.61 -5.39
CA GLU A 327 16.48 2.25 -5.89
C GLU A 327 16.27 1.95 -7.38
N ILE A 328 17.32 2.05 -8.20
CA ILE A 328 17.25 1.74 -9.64
C ILE A 328 16.95 0.25 -9.89
N ALA A 329 17.40 -0.65 -9.02
CA ALA A 329 17.15 -2.07 -9.16
C ALA A 329 15.71 -2.48 -8.82
N MET A 330 14.96 -1.65 -8.09
CA MET A 330 13.62 -1.96 -7.57
C MET A 330 12.48 -1.33 -8.37
N GLU A 331 11.35 -2.05 -8.45
CA GLU A 331 10.10 -1.53 -9.05
C GLU A 331 9.46 -0.49 -8.13
N ARG A 332 9.19 -0.88 -6.88
CA ARG A 332 8.63 0.02 -5.86
C ARG A 332 9.68 1.00 -5.35
N ALA A 333 9.36 2.28 -5.32
CA ALA A 333 10.29 3.33 -4.91
C ALA A 333 10.42 3.46 -3.39
N HIS A 334 11.63 3.60 -2.87
CA HIS A 334 11.86 3.83 -1.44
C HIS A 334 11.15 5.12 -0.98
N GLY A 335 10.39 5.00 0.11
CA GLY A 335 9.64 6.10 0.69
C GLY A 335 9.42 5.91 2.18
N HIS A 336 8.99 6.99 2.84
CA HIS A 336 8.74 7.02 4.27
C HIS A 336 7.59 7.96 4.61
N ILE A 337 6.88 7.70 5.71
CA ILE A 337 5.80 8.52 6.24
C ILE A 337 6.27 9.05 7.60
N LEU A 338 6.30 10.36 7.78
CA LEU A 338 6.75 11.01 9.01
C LEU A 338 5.54 11.51 9.80
N LEU A 339 5.46 11.14 11.08
CA LEU A 339 4.43 11.62 12.00
C LEU A 339 5.02 12.67 12.94
N SER A 340 4.32 13.79 13.16
CA SER A 340 4.64 14.74 14.22
C SER A 340 3.95 14.32 15.52
N GLY A 341 4.63 14.42 16.66
CA GLY A 341 4.01 14.19 17.96
C GLY A 341 4.24 12.78 18.52
N LYS A 342 3.87 12.62 19.79
CA LYS A 342 3.90 11.36 20.55
C LYS A 342 2.52 10.92 21.05
N GLY A 343 1.47 11.62 20.61
CA GLY A 343 0.09 11.28 20.96
C GLY A 343 -0.26 9.88 20.45
N LEU A 344 -0.97 9.11 21.26
CA LEU A 344 -1.40 7.74 20.94
C LEU A 344 -2.92 7.60 20.88
N THR A 345 -3.65 8.72 20.90
CA THR A 345 -5.10 8.77 20.72
C THR A 345 -5.42 9.53 19.44
N VAL A 346 -6.50 9.14 18.77
CA VAL A 346 -6.94 9.79 17.52
C VAL A 346 -7.64 11.12 17.73
N ASP A 347 -8.11 11.38 18.96
CA ASP A 347 -8.68 12.66 19.38
C ASP A 347 -7.68 13.83 19.26
N GLU A 348 -6.38 13.52 19.29
CA GLU A 348 -5.29 14.47 19.12
C GLU A 348 -4.63 14.28 17.74
N PRO A 349 -5.23 14.79 16.65
CA PRO A 349 -4.74 14.51 15.30
C PRO A 349 -3.31 15.01 15.12
N LEU A 350 -2.51 14.17 14.46
CA LEU A 350 -1.11 14.43 14.17
C LEU A 350 -0.94 15.06 12.78
N LEU A 351 0.09 15.89 12.63
CA LEU A 351 0.58 16.32 11.32
C LEU A 351 1.42 15.17 10.74
N SER A 352 1.22 14.85 9.47
CA SER A 352 1.95 13.81 8.76
C SER A 352 2.42 14.29 7.39
N THR A 353 3.50 13.70 6.88
CA THR A 353 3.94 13.87 5.49
C THR A 353 4.59 12.59 4.94
N THR A 354 4.42 12.35 3.65
CA THR A 354 5.07 11.26 2.93
C THR A 354 6.23 11.79 2.09
N VAL A 355 7.37 11.09 2.11
CA VAL A 355 8.59 11.46 1.38
C VAL A 355 9.10 10.28 0.55
N TYR A 356 9.84 10.57 -0.53
CA TYR A 356 10.39 9.54 -1.41
C TYR A 356 11.82 9.84 -1.84
N MET A 357 12.60 8.78 -2.07
CA MET A 357 14.01 8.88 -2.44
C MET A 357 14.23 9.73 -3.70
N TYR A 358 13.39 9.60 -4.73
CA TYR A 358 13.51 10.29 -6.03
C TYR A 358 13.16 11.79 -6.02
N GLY A 359 13.38 12.48 -4.90
CA GLY A 359 13.23 13.93 -4.80
C GLY A 359 11.79 14.40 -4.59
N ILE A 360 11.01 13.69 -3.76
CA ILE A 360 9.80 14.24 -3.13
C ILE A 360 10.12 14.48 -1.66
N PHE A 361 10.22 15.75 -1.28
CA PHE A 361 10.69 16.14 0.04
C PHE A 361 9.57 16.26 1.08
N ASN A 362 8.34 16.50 0.61
CA ASN A 362 7.08 16.44 1.35
C ASN A 362 5.95 16.16 0.34
N SER A 363 5.04 15.24 0.63
CA SER A 363 3.81 15.00 -0.13
C SER A 363 2.73 14.54 0.84
N GLN A 364 1.46 14.58 0.42
CA GLN A 364 0.33 14.22 1.28
C GLN A 364 0.47 14.82 2.70
N VAL A 365 0.80 16.12 2.77
CA VAL A 365 0.89 16.80 4.07
C VAL A 365 -0.52 16.93 4.62
N VAL A 366 -0.79 16.31 5.77
CA VAL A 366 -2.14 16.18 6.34
C VAL A 366 -2.11 16.42 7.84
N LEU A 367 -3.20 16.95 8.39
CA LEU A 367 -3.43 17.09 9.82
C LEU A 367 -4.72 16.34 10.18
N GLY A 368 -4.58 15.20 10.84
CA GLY A 368 -5.69 14.27 11.05
C GLY A 368 -6.05 13.54 9.77
N ASN A 369 -7.23 13.80 9.22
CA ASN A 369 -7.77 13.08 8.05
C ASN A 369 -6.80 13.09 6.85
N THR A 370 -6.36 11.91 6.41
CA THR A 370 -5.31 11.77 5.38
C THR A 370 -5.80 12.00 3.96
N THR A 371 -7.12 12.15 3.77
CA THR A 371 -7.77 12.37 2.48
C THR A 371 -8.30 13.81 2.38
N MET A 372 -9.14 14.22 3.33
CA MET A 372 -9.87 15.48 3.30
C MET A 372 -9.02 16.66 3.80
N ASN A 373 -8.27 16.50 4.89
CA ASN A 373 -7.45 17.57 5.47
C ASN A 373 -6.08 17.69 4.78
N LYS A 374 -5.99 17.34 3.49
CA LYS A 374 -4.75 17.20 2.74
C LYS A 374 -4.29 18.54 2.13
N LEU A 375 -3.21 19.10 2.66
CA LEU A 375 -2.58 20.32 2.15
C LEU A 375 -1.92 20.11 0.79
N MET A 376 -1.19 19.01 0.59
CA MET A 376 -0.40 18.76 -0.62
C MET A 376 -0.81 17.47 -1.32
N SER A 377 -0.70 17.46 -2.66
CA SER A 377 -0.95 16.26 -3.48
C SER A 377 -0.11 15.03 -3.08
N ASN A 378 -0.62 13.86 -3.48
CA ASN A 378 0.02 12.56 -3.27
C ASN A 378 1.16 12.34 -4.28
N SER A 379 2.10 11.45 -3.93
CA SER A 379 2.98 10.86 -4.94
C SER A 379 2.19 9.87 -5.78
N ARG A 380 2.20 10.06 -7.09
CA ARG A 380 1.56 9.19 -8.07
C ARG A 380 2.60 8.64 -9.03
N ASN A 381 2.39 7.42 -9.48
CA ASN A 381 3.34 6.65 -10.31
C ASN A 381 4.73 6.43 -9.66
N ALA A 382 5.09 5.17 -9.41
CA ALA A 382 6.33 4.82 -8.72
C ALA A 382 7.63 5.09 -9.51
N LEU A 383 7.54 5.44 -10.81
CA LEU A 383 8.71 5.82 -11.62
C LEU A 383 8.96 7.34 -11.65
N ASN A 384 8.14 8.15 -10.95
CA ASN A 384 8.31 9.61 -10.89
C ASN A 384 8.31 10.25 -12.29
N VAL A 385 7.45 9.75 -13.19
CA VAL A 385 7.29 10.29 -14.57
C VAL A 385 6.78 11.72 -14.50
N MET A 386 5.65 11.93 -13.82
CA MET A 386 5.10 13.25 -13.50
C MET A 386 5.75 13.80 -12.22
N LYS A 387 6.34 15.00 -12.29
CA LYS A 387 7.18 15.58 -11.23
C LYS A 387 6.55 16.79 -10.55
N ARG A 388 5.31 17.16 -10.91
CA ARG A 388 4.54 18.22 -10.25
C ARG A 388 4.20 17.93 -8.79
N SER A 389 4.00 16.67 -8.40
CA SER A 389 3.45 16.26 -7.10
C SER A 389 4.28 16.71 -5.89
N GLY A 390 3.58 17.00 -4.80
CA GLY A 390 4.16 17.35 -3.50
C GLY A 390 5.00 18.62 -3.50
N GLN A 391 6.08 18.59 -2.70
CA GLN A 391 7.08 19.63 -2.56
C GLN A 391 8.39 19.20 -3.24
N ARG A 392 8.87 20.02 -4.17
CA ARG A 392 10.07 19.78 -4.98
C ARG A 392 11.04 20.95 -4.87
N ILE A 393 12.32 20.70 -5.11
CA ILE A 393 13.40 21.70 -4.99
C ILE A 393 14.18 21.79 -6.30
N TYR A 394 14.38 23.02 -6.75
CA TYR A 394 15.11 23.35 -7.97
C TYR A 394 16.29 24.28 -7.66
N ILE A 395 17.30 24.20 -8.51
CA ILE A 395 18.48 25.07 -8.49
C ILE A 395 18.58 25.79 -9.84
N LEU A 396 18.84 27.09 -9.81
CA LEU A 396 19.12 27.85 -11.03
C LEU A 396 20.60 27.69 -11.42
N GLU A 397 20.86 27.07 -12.57
CA GLU A 397 22.20 26.96 -13.15
C GLU A 397 22.16 27.31 -14.65
N ASN A 398 23.08 28.17 -15.11
CA ASN A 398 23.18 28.59 -16.51
C ASN A 398 21.87 29.11 -17.12
N GLY A 399 21.02 29.77 -16.32
CA GLY A 399 19.72 30.30 -16.75
C GLY A 399 18.59 29.27 -16.83
N LEU A 400 18.83 28.02 -16.41
CA LEU A 400 17.84 26.95 -16.37
C LEU A 400 17.63 26.47 -14.93
N TRP A 401 16.37 26.22 -14.58
CA TRP A 401 16.00 25.59 -13.32
C TRP A 401 16.13 24.07 -13.44
N ARG A 402 16.90 23.46 -12.55
CA ARG A 402 17.15 22.01 -12.55
C ARG A 402 16.59 21.39 -11.28
N LEU A 403 15.70 20.42 -11.45
CA LEU A 403 15.01 19.73 -10.37
C LEU A 403 15.93 18.70 -9.69
N LEU A 404 16.01 18.69 -8.36
CA LEU A 404 16.62 17.59 -7.61
C LEU A 404 15.73 16.33 -7.68
N THR A 405 16.26 15.22 -8.22
CA THR A 405 15.54 13.94 -8.29
C THR A 405 16.26 12.83 -7.52
N MET A 406 17.10 12.04 -8.17
CA MET A 406 17.72 10.86 -7.57
C MET A 406 18.99 11.25 -6.77
N PRO A 407 19.02 11.10 -5.44
CA PRO A 407 20.22 11.39 -4.65
C PRO A 407 21.28 10.30 -4.83
N SER A 408 22.46 10.55 -4.27
CA SER A 408 23.52 9.56 -4.09
C SER A 408 23.19 8.58 -2.95
N ALA A 409 22.60 9.09 -1.88
CA ALA A 409 22.13 8.31 -0.73
C ALA A 409 20.85 8.92 -0.13
N PHE A 410 20.00 8.05 0.41
CA PHE A 410 18.78 8.39 1.11
C PHE A 410 18.74 7.72 2.48
N GLU A 411 18.79 8.52 3.53
CA GLU A 411 18.83 8.09 4.92
C GLU A 411 17.47 8.35 5.58
N MET A 412 16.85 7.31 6.12
CA MET A 412 15.57 7.40 6.82
C MET A 412 15.78 7.11 8.30
N GLY A 413 15.37 8.04 9.16
CA GLY A 413 15.15 7.83 10.59
C GLY A 413 13.65 7.69 10.89
N LEU A 414 13.28 7.41 12.15
CA LEU A 414 11.87 7.16 12.50
C LEU A 414 11.00 8.40 12.24
N ASN A 415 11.49 9.60 12.56
CA ASN A 415 10.81 10.88 12.31
C ASN A 415 11.59 11.80 11.36
N SER A 416 12.45 11.24 10.50
CA SER A 416 13.32 12.01 9.61
C SER A 416 13.65 11.32 8.29
N ALA A 417 14.03 12.11 7.30
CA ALA A 417 14.54 11.64 6.02
C ALA A 417 15.57 12.65 5.47
N THR A 418 16.70 12.15 4.97
CA THR A 418 17.82 12.96 4.48
C THR A 418 18.28 12.46 3.11
N TRP A 419 18.39 13.38 2.14
CA TRP A 419 18.90 13.14 0.80
C TRP A 419 20.28 13.78 0.65
N TYR A 420 21.25 13.01 0.16
CA TYR A 420 22.59 13.50 -0.16
C TYR A 420 22.81 13.47 -1.66
N TYR A 421 23.06 14.63 -2.27
CA TYR A 421 23.42 14.76 -3.68
C TYR A 421 24.89 15.13 -3.80
N LYS A 422 25.74 14.14 -4.10
CA LYS A 422 27.14 14.37 -4.45
C LYS A 422 27.21 14.89 -5.88
N LEU A 423 27.51 16.17 -6.04
CA LEU A 423 27.71 16.83 -7.33
C LEU A 423 29.21 16.91 -7.65
N PRO A 424 29.62 17.19 -8.91
CA PRO A 424 31.04 17.27 -9.27
C PRO A 424 31.85 18.28 -8.46
N LYS A 425 31.22 19.35 -7.97
CA LYS A 425 31.88 20.43 -7.23
C LYS A 425 31.34 20.67 -5.84
N ASP A 426 30.19 20.09 -5.49
CA ASP A 426 29.46 20.37 -4.25
C ASP A 426 28.78 19.12 -3.68
N THR A 427 28.26 19.22 -2.47
CA THR A 427 27.33 18.24 -1.90
C THR A 427 26.14 18.98 -1.33
N ILE A 428 24.96 18.61 -1.79
CA ILE A 428 23.70 19.17 -1.30
C ILE A 428 23.07 18.15 -0.37
N ARG A 429 22.74 18.59 0.84
CA ARG A 429 21.94 17.84 1.80
C ARG A 429 20.56 18.48 1.91
N VAL A 430 19.54 17.68 1.68
CA VAL A 430 18.16 18.03 2.02
C VAL A 430 17.72 17.14 3.16
N ARG A 431 17.04 17.68 4.17
CA ARG A 431 16.55 16.92 5.32
C ARG A 431 15.15 17.37 5.71
N THR A 432 14.23 16.42 5.81
CA THR A 432 12.87 16.63 6.32
C THR A 432 12.74 15.88 7.64
N PHE A 433 12.21 16.51 8.68
CA PHE A 433 11.95 15.84 9.96
C PHE A 433 10.77 16.48 10.70
N THR A 434 10.19 15.75 11.65
CA THR A 434 9.02 16.20 12.42
C THR A 434 9.34 16.42 13.88
N SER A 435 8.57 17.33 14.50
CA SER A 435 8.64 17.56 15.94
C SER A 435 7.98 16.42 16.72
N PRO A 436 8.57 15.92 17.81
CA PRO A 436 7.93 14.98 18.73
C PRO A 436 6.93 15.64 19.69
N ASP A 437 6.97 16.97 19.85
CA ASP A 437 6.21 17.70 20.87
C ASP A 437 5.20 18.69 20.27
N SER A 438 5.14 18.83 18.94
CA SER A 438 4.26 19.79 18.27
C SER A 438 3.95 19.40 16.82
N ARG A 439 2.94 20.05 16.21
CA ARG A 439 2.53 19.84 14.80
C ARG A 439 3.41 20.62 13.83
N VAL A 440 4.68 20.23 13.71
CA VAL A 440 5.68 20.89 12.87
C VAL A 440 6.42 19.86 12.01
N ILE A 441 6.50 20.11 10.71
CA ILE A 441 7.45 19.51 9.78
C ILE A 441 8.51 20.57 9.45
N GLN A 442 9.78 20.21 9.48
CA GLN A 442 10.90 21.08 9.11
C GLN A 442 11.68 20.48 7.95
N LEU A 443 11.77 21.24 6.86
CA LEU A 443 12.69 21.03 5.76
C LEU A 443 13.94 21.88 5.98
N GLU A 444 15.12 21.29 5.83
CA GLU A 444 16.41 21.95 5.80
C GLU A 444 17.13 21.64 4.50
N VAL A 445 17.65 22.67 3.85
CA VAL A 445 18.47 22.55 2.65
C VAL A 445 19.81 23.18 2.92
N THR A 446 20.89 22.45 2.61
CA THR A 446 22.25 22.93 2.79
C THR A 446 23.11 22.49 1.61
N SER A 447 23.73 23.46 0.97
CA SER A 447 24.87 23.28 0.08
C SER A 447 26.16 23.42 0.88
N GLN A 448 27.15 22.55 0.66
CA GLN A 448 28.40 22.58 1.41
C GLN A 448 29.38 23.65 0.93
N LYS A 449 29.31 24.07 -0.35
CA LYS A 449 30.30 25.00 -0.93
C LYS A 449 29.64 26.21 -1.58
N ASP A 450 28.71 26.01 -2.51
CA ASP A 450 28.18 27.08 -3.34
C ASP A 450 26.85 27.64 -2.83
N ALA A 451 26.64 28.94 -3.02
CA ALA A 451 25.35 29.57 -2.79
C ALA A 451 24.52 29.52 -4.08
N TYR A 452 23.30 29.01 -3.99
CA TYR A 452 22.41 28.85 -5.13
C TYR A 452 21.16 29.74 -4.98
N MET A 453 20.55 30.08 -6.11
CA MET A 453 19.15 30.49 -6.11
C MET A 453 18.29 29.22 -6.12
N TRP A 454 17.32 29.18 -5.21
CA TRP A 454 16.48 28.01 -5.02
C TRP A 454 15.04 28.34 -5.39
N ALA A 455 14.34 27.35 -5.95
CA ALA A 455 12.89 27.39 -6.03
C ALA A 455 12.32 26.16 -5.32
N VAL A 456 11.34 26.38 -4.45
CA VAL A 456 10.58 25.30 -3.80
C VAL A 456 9.17 25.32 -4.36
N SER A 457 8.84 24.34 -5.18
CA SER A 457 7.47 24.21 -5.69
C SER A 457 6.62 23.38 -4.73
N ASN A 458 5.36 23.75 -4.58
CA ASN A 458 4.39 23.12 -3.70
C ASN A 458 3.08 22.94 -4.48
N HIS A 459 2.71 21.70 -4.80
CA HIS A 459 1.41 21.40 -5.38
C HIS A 459 0.37 21.28 -4.27
N LEU A 460 -0.14 22.45 -3.87
CA LEU A 460 -1.13 22.62 -2.81
C LEU A 460 -2.54 22.33 -3.33
N LEU A 461 -3.35 21.68 -2.50
CA LEU A 461 -4.74 21.32 -2.79
C LEU A 461 -5.68 21.88 -1.71
N LEU A 462 -5.46 21.48 -0.46
CA LEU A 462 -6.36 21.68 0.68
C LEU A 462 -7.74 21.02 0.47
N GLY A 463 -7.70 19.76 0.04
CA GLY A 463 -8.88 18.96 -0.24
C GLY A 463 -8.52 17.57 -0.80
N PRO A 464 -9.53 16.71 -1.02
CA PRO A 464 -9.31 15.34 -1.48
C PRO A 464 -8.94 15.25 -2.97
N GLU A 465 -9.52 16.13 -3.80
CA GLU A 465 -9.36 16.16 -5.25
C GLU A 465 -8.02 16.78 -5.68
N GLU A 466 -7.58 16.47 -6.89
CA GLU A 466 -6.38 17.08 -7.52
C GLU A 466 -6.67 18.49 -8.08
N VAL A 467 -7.55 19.24 -7.41
CA VAL A 467 -7.94 20.61 -7.75
C VAL A 467 -7.68 21.51 -6.54
N PRO A 468 -6.97 22.63 -6.69
CA PRO A 468 -6.75 23.60 -5.62
C PRO A 468 -8.06 24.22 -5.08
N THR A 469 -8.27 24.12 -3.77
CA THR A 469 -9.39 24.73 -3.03
C THR A 469 -8.89 25.53 -1.83
N TYR A 470 -7.79 26.26 -2.01
CA TYR A 470 -7.15 27.07 -0.96
C TYR A 470 -7.11 28.56 -1.31
N GLN A 471 -6.86 29.37 -0.28
CA GLN A 471 -6.45 30.77 -0.39
C GLN A 471 -5.17 31.01 0.43
N LEU A 472 -4.45 32.08 0.09
CA LEU A 472 -3.16 32.42 0.70
C LEU A 472 -3.18 33.82 1.30
N GLU A 473 -2.59 33.94 2.48
CA GLU A 473 -2.26 35.22 3.10
C GLU A 473 -0.78 35.23 3.48
N GLN A 474 -0.02 36.21 2.99
CA GLN A 474 1.39 36.36 3.34
C GLN A 474 1.58 37.43 4.41
N THR A 475 2.22 37.07 5.52
CA THR A 475 2.68 37.99 6.55
C THR A 475 4.17 37.80 6.79
N GLY A 476 4.99 38.75 6.33
CA GLY A 476 6.45 38.66 6.41
C GLY A 476 7.00 37.41 5.70
N LYS A 477 7.60 36.50 6.47
CA LYS A 477 8.18 35.25 5.97
C LYS A 477 7.27 34.02 6.12
N THR A 478 6.00 34.24 6.43
CA THR A 478 5.01 33.17 6.62
C THR A 478 3.89 33.29 5.61
N LEU A 479 3.55 32.17 4.97
CA LEU A 479 2.36 32.00 4.15
C LEU A 479 1.34 31.18 4.92
N ARG A 480 0.19 31.78 5.20
CA ARG A 480 -0.95 31.09 5.76
C ARG A 480 -1.80 30.53 4.62
N VAL A 481 -2.20 29.27 4.73
CA VAL A 481 -3.03 28.53 3.77
C VAL A 481 -4.31 28.10 4.47
N THR A 482 -5.46 28.55 3.97
CA THR A 482 -6.79 28.23 4.49
C THR A 482 -7.72 27.80 3.36
N GLY A 483 -8.86 27.20 3.72
CA GLY A 483 -9.87 26.77 2.76
C GLY A 483 -10.42 27.94 1.94
N ASN A 484 -10.79 27.65 0.69
CA ASN A 484 -11.54 28.54 -0.17
C ASN A 484 -12.56 27.74 -0.97
N HIS A 485 -13.80 27.68 -0.45
CA HIS A 485 -14.86 26.80 -0.96
C HIS A 485 -14.44 25.33 -0.97
N SER A 486 -13.60 24.92 0.00
CA SER A 486 -13.16 23.54 0.13
C SER A 486 -14.21 22.70 0.84
N ALA A 487 -14.37 21.43 0.43
CA ALA A 487 -15.18 20.45 1.15
C ALA A 487 -14.74 20.29 2.61
N THR A 488 -13.49 20.60 2.91
CA THR A 488 -12.90 20.55 4.25
C THR A 488 -13.50 21.59 5.21
N GLU A 489 -13.89 22.77 4.71
CA GLU A 489 -14.41 23.87 5.53
C GLU A 489 -15.73 23.52 6.21
N ASN A 490 -16.50 22.57 5.66
CA ASN A 490 -17.77 22.12 6.23
C ASN A 490 -17.58 21.41 7.59
N TYR A 491 -16.39 20.84 7.85
CA TYR A 491 -16.10 20.02 9.02
C TYR A 491 -15.00 20.60 9.91
N TYR A 492 -14.00 21.24 9.27
CA TYR A 492 -12.88 21.90 9.90
C TYR A 492 -12.71 23.33 9.33
N PRO A 493 -13.63 24.27 9.63
CA PRO A 493 -13.57 25.64 9.11
C PRO A 493 -12.30 26.39 9.54
N GLU A 494 -11.76 26.03 10.71
CA GLU A 494 -10.54 26.64 11.25
C GLU A 494 -9.25 25.95 10.80
N LEU A 495 -9.33 24.92 9.94
CA LEU A 495 -8.14 24.22 9.44
C LEU A 495 -7.23 25.22 8.72
N THR A 496 -6.06 25.42 9.30
CA THR A 496 -5.06 26.35 8.80
C THR A 496 -3.72 25.65 8.75
N TYR A 497 -3.02 25.82 7.63
CA TYR A 497 -1.60 25.50 7.52
C TYR A 497 -0.77 26.78 7.41
N ALA A 498 0.50 26.73 7.81
CA ALA A 498 1.44 27.77 7.49
C ALA A 498 2.77 27.22 6.98
N LEU A 499 3.34 27.91 5.99
CA LEU A 499 4.69 27.70 5.48
C LEU A 499 5.55 28.89 5.90
N THR A 500 6.57 28.66 6.72
CA THR A 500 7.50 29.71 7.19
C THR A 500 8.92 29.43 6.70
N VAL A 501 9.52 30.39 5.98
CA VAL A 501 10.90 30.26 5.47
C VAL A 501 11.83 31.17 6.28
N ASP A 502 13.03 30.71 6.65
CA ASP A 502 13.98 31.53 7.43
C ASP A 502 14.67 32.62 6.60
N LYS A 503 14.63 32.50 5.27
CA LYS A 503 15.18 33.45 4.28
C LYS A 503 14.13 34.32 3.63
N SER A 504 14.59 35.34 2.92
CA SER A 504 13.71 36.13 2.04
C SER A 504 13.32 35.28 0.84
N PHE A 505 12.05 35.33 0.46
CA PHE A 505 11.53 34.64 -0.72
C PHE A 505 10.47 35.48 -1.41
N GLN A 506 10.27 35.18 -2.69
CA GLN A 506 9.16 35.68 -3.49
C GLN A 506 8.17 34.54 -3.72
N VAL A 507 6.88 34.80 -3.51
CA VAL A 507 5.80 33.93 -3.96
C VAL A 507 5.59 34.16 -5.45
N THR A 508 5.63 33.08 -6.20
CA THR A 508 5.36 33.03 -7.63
C THR A 508 4.66 31.70 -7.94
N ASP A 509 4.63 31.33 -9.21
CA ASP A 509 3.97 30.13 -9.71
C ASP A 509 4.91 29.41 -10.70
N SER A 510 4.35 28.46 -11.43
CA SER A 510 5.06 27.70 -12.47
C SER A 510 5.71 28.56 -13.57
N THR A 511 5.27 29.81 -13.81
CA THR A 511 5.86 30.69 -14.83
C THR A 511 7.33 31.02 -14.58
N LEU A 512 7.82 30.86 -13.33
CA LEU A 512 9.24 30.91 -13.01
C LEU A 512 10.08 29.93 -13.87
N PHE A 513 9.47 28.81 -14.24
CA PHE A 513 10.06 27.76 -15.07
C PHE A 513 9.79 27.97 -16.57
N GLY A 514 9.29 29.13 -16.99
CA GLY A 514 8.80 29.36 -18.35
C GLY A 514 7.58 28.49 -18.68
N GLY A 515 7.34 28.20 -19.95
CA GLY A 515 6.19 27.38 -20.35
C GLY A 515 4.84 28.08 -20.16
N ALA A 516 3.77 27.28 -20.27
CA ALA A 516 2.42 27.71 -19.89
C ALA A 516 2.20 27.56 -18.38
N GLU A 517 1.34 28.42 -17.82
CA GLU A 517 1.01 28.45 -16.40
C GLU A 517 0.34 27.14 -15.94
N ALA A 518 0.97 26.40 -15.03
CA ALA A 518 0.40 25.30 -14.25
C ALA A 518 0.02 25.74 -12.83
N GLU A 519 -1.00 25.10 -12.27
CA GLU A 519 -1.39 25.19 -10.87
C GLU A 519 -0.27 24.67 -9.96
N LEU A 520 0.54 25.59 -9.43
CA LEU A 520 1.70 25.30 -8.62
C LEU A 520 2.13 26.54 -7.84
N LEU A 521 2.27 26.44 -6.52
CA LEU A 521 2.83 27.52 -5.69
C LEU A 521 4.34 27.39 -5.66
N VAL A 522 5.08 28.42 -6.07
CA VAL A 522 6.55 28.40 -6.09
C VAL A 522 7.12 29.46 -5.16
N LEU A 523 8.04 29.06 -4.29
CA LEU A 523 8.79 29.96 -3.42
C LEU A 523 10.20 30.14 -4.01
N ALA A 524 10.45 31.28 -4.63
CA ALA A 524 11.78 31.64 -5.13
C ALA A 524 12.60 32.25 -3.98
N ILE A 525 13.58 31.51 -3.48
CA ILE A 525 14.37 31.88 -2.31
C ILE A 525 15.64 32.62 -2.77
N GLU A 526 16.02 33.65 -2.01
CA GLU A 526 17.25 34.41 -2.25
C GLU A 526 18.50 33.52 -2.36
N LYS A 527 19.55 34.02 -3.04
CA LYS A 527 20.79 33.27 -3.23
C LYS A 527 21.45 32.95 -1.89
N THR A 528 21.51 31.68 -1.51
CA THR A 528 22.00 31.24 -0.20
C THR A 528 22.62 29.83 -0.27
N GLN A 529 23.50 29.50 0.67
CA GLN A 529 23.98 28.13 0.88
C GLN A 529 22.99 27.29 1.69
N LYS A 530 22.17 27.92 2.53
CA LYS A 530 21.26 27.25 3.46
C LYS A 530 19.95 28.00 3.60
N PHE A 531 18.85 27.26 3.69
CA PHE A 531 17.56 27.74 4.17
C PHE A 531 16.82 26.61 4.90
N SER A 532 15.80 26.99 5.67
CA SER A 532 14.84 26.08 6.29
C SER A 532 13.40 26.55 6.01
N LEU A 533 12.50 25.59 5.83
CA LEU A 533 11.07 25.80 5.66
C LEU A 533 10.32 24.98 6.71
N LEU A 534 9.47 25.63 7.50
CA LEU A 534 8.57 24.97 8.45
C LEU A 534 7.18 24.85 7.83
N ILE A 535 6.56 23.69 7.96
CA ILE A 535 5.13 23.49 7.71
C ILE A 535 4.47 23.20 9.06
N THR A 536 3.49 24.02 9.41
CA THR A 536 2.73 23.90 10.66
C THR A 536 1.24 23.81 10.35
N GLY A 537 0.47 23.18 11.24
CA GLY A 537 -0.96 23.01 11.06
C GLY A 537 -1.75 23.15 12.36
N SER A 538 -2.95 23.70 12.27
CA SER A 538 -3.93 23.77 13.34
C SER A 538 -5.33 23.46 12.80
N ILE A 539 -6.13 22.75 13.59
CA ILE A 539 -7.57 22.51 13.35
C ILE A 539 -8.46 23.40 14.23
N GLU A 540 -7.83 24.28 15.01
CA GLU A 540 -8.45 25.25 15.91
C GLU A 540 -7.91 26.65 15.60
N ASP A 541 -8.68 27.68 15.96
CA ASP A 541 -8.28 29.09 15.87
C ASP A 541 -7.24 29.42 16.97
N GLN A 542 -6.03 28.89 16.81
CA GLN A 542 -4.91 29.07 17.71
C GLN A 542 -3.68 29.58 16.95
N SER A 543 -2.79 30.27 17.66
CA SER A 543 -1.52 30.72 17.10
C SER A 543 -0.63 29.53 16.71
N LEU A 544 -0.20 29.48 15.45
CA LEU A 544 0.71 28.45 14.96
C LEU A 544 2.11 28.60 15.56
N VAL A 545 2.69 27.48 16.02
CA VAL A 545 4.05 27.44 16.57
C VAL A 545 5.07 27.40 15.45
N ASN A 546 5.57 28.57 15.04
CA ASN A 546 6.54 28.70 13.96
C ASN A 546 7.99 28.80 14.48
N THR A 547 8.37 27.90 15.39
CA THR A 547 9.72 27.87 15.97
C THR A 547 10.55 26.78 15.31
N PRO A 548 11.77 27.08 14.83
CA PRO A 548 12.69 26.06 14.30
C PRO A 548 13.00 24.99 15.35
N LEU A 549 13.07 23.75 14.87
CA LEU A 549 13.41 22.56 15.63
C LEU A 549 14.92 22.30 15.55
N ASP A 550 15.45 21.72 16.62
CA ASP A 550 16.77 21.11 16.64
C ASP A 550 16.63 19.63 16.26
N PHE A 551 17.33 19.21 15.20
CA PHE A 551 17.22 17.86 14.65
C PHE A 551 17.64 16.77 15.63
N GLU A 552 18.83 16.89 16.24
CA GLU A 552 19.38 15.89 17.15
C GLU A 552 18.47 15.69 18.36
N LYS A 553 17.91 16.79 18.89
CA LYS A 553 16.92 16.74 19.95
C LYS A 553 15.62 16.08 19.51
N ALA A 554 15.06 16.47 18.36
CA ALA A 554 13.81 15.90 17.86
C ALA A 554 13.93 14.38 17.61
N GLU A 555 15.05 13.95 17.01
CA GLU A 555 15.35 12.55 16.74
C GLU A 555 15.52 11.73 18.01
N SER A 556 16.37 12.20 18.94
CA SER A 556 16.62 11.49 20.20
C SER A 556 15.35 11.37 21.06
N GLN A 557 14.51 12.41 21.10
CA GLN A 557 13.23 12.36 21.80
C GLN A 557 12.25 11.38 21.14
N TYR A 558 12.18 11.33 19.81
CA TYR A 558 11.28 10.41 19.10
C TYR A 558 11.75 8.95 19.24
N LEU A 559 13.05 8.70 19.13
CA LEU A 559 13.64 7.39 19.39
C LEU A 559 13.39 6.95 20.84
N ALA A 560 13.56 7.84 21.82
CA ALA A 560 13.26 7.55 23.22
C ALA A 560 11.77 7.21 23.42
N PHE A 561 10.86 7.90 22.74
CA PHE A 561 9.43 7.58 22.76
C PHE A 561 9.14 6.19 22.20
N ILE A 562 9.67 5.86 21.02
CA ILE A 562 9.48 4.54 20.39
C ILE A 562 10.08 3.43 21.28
N ASN A 563 11.28 3.63 21.81
CA ASN A 563 11.90 2.69 22.74
C ASN A 563 11.08 2.54 24.02
N GLY A 564 10.53 3.62 24.57
CA GLY A 564 9.67 3.57 25.75
C GLY A 564 8.37 2.81 25.49
N LEU A 565 7.74 3.02 24.32
CA LEU A 565 6.55 2.28 23.92
C LEU A 565 6.85 0.77 23.75
N LEU A 566 8.05 0.43 23.28
CA LEU A 566 8.57 -0.93 23.18
C LEU A 566 9.16 -1.46 24.48
N HIS A 567 8.97 -0.81 25.64
CA HIS A 567 9.53 -1.26 26.92
C HIS A 567 11.04 -1.55 26.86
N HIS A 568 11.75 -0.75 26.07
CA HIS A 568 13.18 -0.87 25.79
C HIS A 568 13.62 -2.23 25.21
N PHE A 569 12.77 -2.86 24.41
CA PHE A 569 13.04 -4.12 23.70
C PHE A 569 14.44 -4.14 23.07
N GLU A 570 15.25 -5.11 23.48
CA GLU A 570 16.54 -5.40 22.85
C GLU A 570 16.88 -6.89 22.99
N LEU A 571 17.15 -7.57 21.87
CA LEU A 571 17.62 -8.95 21.84
C LEU A 571 19.13 -9.01 21.71
N THR A 572 19.77 -9.89 22.47
CA THR A 572 21.19 -10.22 22.34
C THR A 572 21.41 -11.73 22.43
N HIS A 573 22.38 -12.22 21.67
CA HIS A 573 22.78 -13.62 21.69
C HIS A 573 24.27 -13.72 21.31
N THR A 574 25.00 -14.65 21.90
CA THR A 574 26.45 -14.82 21.68
C THR A 574 26.78 -15.28 20.27
N ASP A 575 26.06 -16.30 19.78
CA ASP A 575 26.41 -17.02 18.54
C ASP A 575 25.48 -16.79 17.34
N SER A 576 24.26 -16.27 17.56
CA SER A 576 23.22 -16.08 16.53
C SER A 576 22.94 -14.59 16.36
N SER A 577 22.96 -14.10 15.12
CA SER A 577 22.58 -12.71 14.84
C SER A 577 21.08 -12.50 15.03
N VAL A 578 20.72 -11.62 15.97
CA VAL A 578 19.33 -11.19 16.23
C VAL A 578 19.12 -9.70 15.99
N GLN A 579 20.17 -8.98 15.55
CA GLN A 579 20.14 -7.53 15.37
C GLN A 579 19.06 -7.06 14.38
N GLN A 580 18.77 -7.87 13.36
CA GLN A 580 17.67 -7.62 12.42
C GLN A 580 16.31 -7.46 13.11
N MET A 581 16.07 -8.17 14.22
CA MET A 581 14.84 -7.98 15.00
C MET A 581 14.86 -6.64 15.73
N ASN A 582 15.99 -6.25 16.33
CA ASN A 582 16.13 -4.96 17.03
C ASN A 582 15.93 -3.77 16.08
N GLN A 583 16.42 -3.89 14.83
CA GLN A 583 16.13 -2.91 13.78
C GLN A 583 14.63 -2.90 13.47
N LEU A 584 14.07 -4.07 13.16
CA LEU A 584 12.70 -4.19 12.67
C LEU A 584 11.65 -3.74 13.69
N THR A 585 11.82 -4.02 14.99
CA THR A 585 10.79 -3.72 15.99
C THR A 585 10.44 -2.25 16.07
N ARG A 586 11.45 -1.38 15.99
CA ARG A 586 11.29 0.09 15.98
C ARG A 586 10.59 0.57 14.71
N TRP A 587 10.99 0.05 13.56
CA TRP A 587 10.37 0.39 12.27
C TRP A 587 8.92 -0.12 12.15
N TYR A 588 8.64 -1.33 12.61
CA TYR A 588 7.28 -1.88 12.61
C TYR A 588 6.37 -1.21 13.64
N THR A 589 6.94 -0.70 14.75
CA THR A 589 6.19 0.15 15.68
C THR A 589 5.77 1.43 14.98
N HIS A 590 6.70 2.08 14.27
CA HIS A 590 6.39 3.25 13.45
C HIS A 590 5.33 2.95 12.38
N ASN A 591 5.48 1.87 11.62
CA ASN A 591 4.52 1.48 10.57
C ASN A 591 3.13 1.20 11.17
N MET A 592 3.06 0.57 12.36
CA MET A 592 1.81 0.37 13.10
C MET A 592 1.19 1.70 13.54
N LEU A 593 1.99 2.65 14.05
CA LEU A 593 1.51 3.97 14.43
C LEU A 593 0.96 4.75 13.22
N VAL A 594 1.57 4.62 12.04
CA VAL A 594 1.02 5.18 10.81
C VAL A 594 -0.35 4.54 10.50
N HIS A 595 -0.43 3.20 10.47
CA HIS A 595 -1.68 2.48 10.23
C HIS A 595 -2.81 2.90 11.20
N TYR A 596 -2.47 3.18 12.46
CA TYR A 596 -3.43 3.56 13.50
C TYR A 596 -3.78 5.05 13.51
N LEU A 597 -2.80 5.95 13.58
CA LEU A 597 -3.00 7.38 13.86
C LEU A 597 -3.16 8.24 12.59
N SER A 598 -2.61 7.79 11.46
CA SER A 598 -2.69 8.49 10.19
C SER A 598 -2.84 7.47 9.07
N PRO A 599 -4.02 6.82 8.92
CA PRO A 599 -4.18 5.66 8.05
C PRO A 599 -3.91 5.98 6.57
N HIS A 600 -2.73 5.60 6.07
CA HIS A 600 -2.34 5.58 4.65
C HIS A 600 -1.03 4.80 4.49
N GLY A 601 -0.71 4.39 3.26
CA GLY A 601 0.53 3.71 2.89
C GLY A 601 1.20 4.40 1.70
N LEU A 602 2.32 3.83 1.24
CA LEU A 602 3.06 4.40 0.11
C LEU A 602 2.29 4.20 -1.21
N GLU A 603 1.82 2.98 -1.46
CA GLU A 603 0.95 2.68 -2.60
C GLU A 603 -0.53 2.92 -2.30
N GLN A 604 -0.95 2.68 -1.06
CA GLN A 604 -2.32 2.92 -0.60
C GLN A 604 -2.45 4.29 0.07
N TYR A 605 -2.21 5.36 -0.69
CA TYR A 605 -2.32 6.72 -0.15
C TYR A 605 -3.77 7.11 0.18
N GLY A 606 -4.77 6.48 -0.45
CA GLY A 606 -6.17 6.58 -0.06
C GLY A 606 -6.49 5.66 1.12
N GLY A 607 -6.77 6.24 2.28
CA GLY A 607 -7.11 5.54 3.51
C GLY A 607 -8.03 6.38 4.39
N ALA A 608 -7.43 7.12 5.34
CA ALA A 608 -8.05 7.99 6.35
C ALA A 608 -8.93 7.27 7.39
N ALA A 609 -9.79 6.38 6.92
CA ALA A 609 -10.67 5.59 7.77
C ALA A 609 -9.92 4.51 8.55
N TRP A 610 -10.55 4.05 9.63
CA TRP A 610 -10.25 2.75 10.21
C TRP A 610 -11.08 1.67 9.54
N GLY A 611 -10.42 0.60 9.07
CA GLY A 611 -11.10 -0.66 8.82
C GLY A 611 -11.48 -1.30 10.16
N THR A 612 -12.74 -1.69 10.32
CA THR A 612 -13.27 -2.21 11.60
C THR A 612 -12.46 -3.42 12.08
N ARG A 613 -12.18 -4.35 11.17
CA ARG A 613 -11.32 -5.51 11.41
C ARG A 613 -9.84 -5.13 11.59
N ASP A 614 -9.37 -4.10 10.88
CA ASP A 614 -7.95 -3.76 10.84
C ASP A 614 -7.48 -3.08 12.15
N VAL A 615 -8.29 -2.17 12.70
CA VAL A 615 -8.04 -1.54 14.00
C VAL A 615 -8.20 -2.54 15.15
N SER A 616 -9.12 -3.50 15.02
CA SER A 616 -9.33 -4.59 15.98
C SER A 616 -8.18 -5.60 16.05
N GLN A 617 -7.25 -5.56 15.09
CA GLN A 617 -6.09 -6.45 15.02
C GLN A 617 -4.79 -5.70 15.31
N GLY A 618 -4.23 -5.03 14.29
CA GLY A 618 -2.86 -4.49 14.36
C GLY A 618 -2.63 -3.56 15.55
N PRO A 619 -3.41 -2.45 15.65
CA PRO A 619 -3.31 -1.52 16.77
C PRO A 619 -3.64 -2.16 18.11
N THR A 620 -4.79 -2.84 18.22
CA THR A 620 -5.23 -3.49 19.47
C THR A 620 -4.21 -4.49 20.01
N GLU A 621 -3.76 -5.44 19.17
CA GLU A 621 -2.81 -6.47 19.59
C GLU A 621 -1.45 -5.89 19.93
N PHE A 622 -0.99 -4.87 19.19
CA PHE A 622 0.23 -4.16 19.54
C PHE A 622 0.12 -3.51 20.92
N PHE A 623 -0.95 -2.73 21.17
CA PHE A 623 -1.11 -2.03 22.44
C PHE A 623 -1.30 -2.99 23.62
N PHE A 624 -1.86 -4.18 23.40
CA PHE A 624 -1.86 -5.24 24.41
C PHE A 624 -0.46 -5.78 24.68
N ALA A 625 0.32 -6.10 23.64
CA ALA A 625 1.70 -6.58 23.77
C ALA A 625 2.63 -5.57 24.47
N THR A 626 2.40 -4.27 24.24
CA THR A 626 3.12 -3.17 24.88
C THR A 626 2.42 -2.62 26.13
N GLN A 627 1.44 -3.33 26.69
CA GLN A 627 0.81 -2.98 27.97
C GLN A 627 0.19 -1.58 28.04
N GLN A 628 -0.53 -1.17 26.98
CA GLN A 628 -1.27 0.09 26.89
C GLN A 628 -2.80 -0.14 26.82
N PRO A 629 -3.42 -0.80 27.81
CA PRO A 629 -4.84 -1.14 27.76
C PRO A 629 -5.76 0.08 27.71
N LYS A 630 -5.32 1.23 28.23
CA LYS A 630 -6.09 2.50 28.16
C LYS A 630 -6.34 2.95 26.71
N ILE A 631 -5.38 2.70 25.81
CA ILE A 631 -5.55 3.00 24.39
C ILE A 631 -6.57 2.04 23.79
N VAL A 632 -6.52 0.77 24.15
CA VAL A 632 -7.52 -0.21 23.70
C VAL A 632 -8.92 0.12 24.19
N ALA A 633 -9.09 0.61 25.43
CA ALA A 633 -10.38 1.11 25.91
C ALA A 633 -10.92 2.27 25.05
N SER A 634 -10.06 3.19 24.61
CA SER A 634 -10.43 4.25 23.66
C SER A 634 -10.79 3.70 22.28
N ILE A 635 -10.07 2.67 21.79
CA ILE A 635 -10.42 1.96 20.55
C ILE A 635 -11.80 1.32 20.66
N ILE A 636 -12.09 0.63 21.77
CA ILE A 636 -13.41 0.03 22.05
C ILE A 636 -14.49 1.10 21.96
N GLN A 637 -14.30 2.25 22.60
CA GLN A 637 -15.28 3.33 22.54
C GLN A 637 -15.58 3.75 21.08
N HIS A 638 -14.56 4.13 20.32
CA HIS A 638 -14.72 4.58 18.92
C HIS A 638 -15.27 3.49 17.99
N LEU A 639 -14.90 2.23 18.21
CA LEU A 639 -15.48 1.09 17.51
C LEU A 639 -16.99 1.02 17.77
N PHE A 640 -17.40 0.98 19.03
CA PHE A 640 -18.80 0.77 19.41
C PHE A 640 -19.70 1.99 19.12
N GLU A 641 -19.14 3.20 19.11
CA GLU A 641 -19.84 4.38 18.56
C GLU A 641 -20.26 4.19 17.11
N ASN A 642 -19.57 3.33 16.35
CA ASN A 642 -19.85 3.03 14.95
C ASN A 642 -20.68 1.75 14.73
N GLN A 643 -21.18 1.11 15.79
CA GLN A 643 -22.16 0.03 15.66
C GLN A 643 -23.50 0.57 15.20
N PHE A 644 -24.17 -0.11 14.27
CA PHE A 644 -25.45 0.33 13.75
C PHE A 644 -26.61 0.09 14.72
N GLU A 645 -27.49 1.09 14.84
CA GLU A 645 -28.58 1.10 15.81
C GLU A 645 -29.70 0.10 15.52
N ASP A 646 -29.83 -0.37 14.28
CA ASP A 646 -30.96 -1.18 13.83
C ASP A 646 -30.70 -2.68 14.01
N ASP A 647 -29.55 -3.15 13.53
CA ASP A 647 -29.19 -4.58 13.49
C ASP A 647 -28.05 -4.97 14.46
N GLY A 648 -27.21 -4.02 14.86
CA GLY A 648 -26.03 -4.27 15.69
C GLY A 648 -24.76 -4.65 14.93
N ASN A 649 -24.72 -4.52 13.60
CA ASN A 649 -23.53 -4.76 12.78
C ASN A 649 -22.64 -3.49 12.67
N TRP A 650 -21.51 -3.58 11.98
CA TRP A 650 -20.58 -2.49 11.72
C TRP A 650 -20.39 -2.23 10.22
N PRO A 651 -19.96 -1.02 9.83
CA PRO A 651 -19.45 -0.77 8.50
C PRO A 651 -18.11 -1.50 8.29
N GLN A 652 -17.74 -1.79 7.03
CA GLN A 652 -16.40 -2.35 6.72
C GLN A 652 -15.28 -1.43 7.21
N TRP A 653 -15.47 -0.12 7.06
CA TRP A 653 -14.59 0.95 7.52
C TRP A 653 -15.41 2.19 7.87
N PHE A 654 -14.87 3.04 8.75
CA PHE A 654 -15.49 4.31 9.15
C PHE A 654 -14.44 5.39 9.43
N MET A 655 -14.80 6.65 9.22
CA MET A 655 -14.01 7.78 9.73
C MET A 655 -14.21 7.88 11.25
N PHE A 656 -13.09 8.01 11.97
CA PHE A 656 -13.07 8.19 13.43
C PHE A 656 -13.01 9.68 13.84
N ASP A 657 -13.13 10.59 12.87
CA ASP A 657 -13.01 12.03 13.04
C ASP A 657 -14.35 12.73 12.68
N ARG A 658 -14.32 14.04 12.39
CA ARG A 658 -15.56 14.80 12.13
C ARG A 658 -16.29 14.42 10.84
N TYR A 659 -15.67 13.65 9.93
CA TYR A 659 -16.30 13.15 8.70
C TYR A 659 -17.15 11.90 8.95
N GLU A 660 -17.89 11.87 10.06
CA GLU A 660 -18.49 10.66 10.58
C GLU A 660 -19.51 10.02 9.64
N GLU A 661 -20.12 10.78 8.73
CA GLU A 661 -21.06 10.27 7.74
C GLU A 661 -20.39 9.44 6.63
N GLN A 662 -19.06 9.57 6.47
CA GLN A 662 -18.28 8.81 5.51
C GLN A 662 -17.89 7.46 6.12
N LYS A 663 -18.63 6.43 5.74
CA LYS A 663 -18.37 5.03 6.10
C LYS A 663 -18.90 4.09 5.03
N ALA A 664 -18.45 2.84 5.06
CA ALA A 664 -19.03 1.80 4.23
C ALA A 664 -20.49 1.50 4.64
N SER A 665 -21.36 1.21 3.68
CA SER A 665 -22.76 0.82 3.96
C SER A 665 -22.90 -0.65 4.37
N GLU A 666 -22.02 -1.50 3.87
CA GLU A 666 -22.03 -2.95 4.07
C GLU A 666 -20.66 -3.42 4.58
N SER A 667 -20.59 -4.66 5.06
CA SER A 667 -19.38 -5.27 5.62
C SER A 667 -19.38 -6.78 5.44
N HIS A 668 -18.18 -7.38 5.46
CA HIS A 668 -18.01 -8.84 5.40
C HIS A 668 -18.57 -9.54 6.65
N GLY A 669 -18.91 -10.82 6.53
CA GLY A 669 -19.55 -11.58 7.60
C GLY A 669 -18.67 -11.83 8.83
N ASP A 670 -17.35 -11.63 8.72
CA ASP A 670 -16.44 -11.73 9.86
C ASP A 670 -16.29 -10.44 10.66
N ILE A 671 -16.69 -9.29 10.10
CA ILE A 671 -16.52 -7.96 10.70
C ILE A 671 -17.20 -7.89 12.08
N ILE A 672 -18.38 -8.50 12.21
CA ILE A 672 -19.16 -8.59 13.46
C ILE A 672 -18.42 -9.33 14.59
N VAL A 673 -17.39 -10.13 14.30
CA VAL A 673 -16.73 -10.94 15.35
C VAL A 673 -15.55 -10.19 15.99
N TRP A 674 -14.99 -9.21 15.28
CA TRP A 674 -13.77 -8.52 15.70
C TRP A 674 -13.98 -7.56 16.88
N PRO A 675 -15.00 -6.69 16.92
CA PRO A 675 -15.28 -5.85 18.10
C PRO A 675 -15.48 -6.67 19.38
N LEU A 676 -16.26 -7.75 19.32
CA LEU A 676 -16.41 -8.70 20.42
C LEU A 676 -15.05 -9.28 20.87
N LYS A 677 -14.17 -9.64 19.93
CA LYS A 677 -12.82 -10.14 20.25
C LYS A 677 -12.01 -9.08 21.02
N VAL A 678 -12.05 -7.81 20.58
CA VAL A 678 -11.32 -6.71 21.26
C VAL A 678 -11.76 -6.58 22.71
N VAL A 679 -13.06 -6.57 22.97
CA VAL A 679 -13.60 -6.47 24.35
C VAL A 679 -13.24 -7.71 25.16
N THR A 680 -13.35 -8.89 24.56
CA THR A 680 -13.01 -10.16 25.23
C THR A 680 -11.54 -10.21 25.64
N ASP A 681 -10.63 -9.80 24.76
CA ASP A 681 -9.19 -9.73 25.06
C ASP A 681 -8.87 -8.65 26.10
N TYR A 682 -9.57 -7.49 26.04
CA TYR A 682 -9.44 -6.44 27.05
C TYR A 682 -9.80 -6.94 28.45
N LEU A 683 -10.95 -7.62 28.57
CA LEU A 683 -11.42 -8.17 29.84
C LEU A 683 -10.47 -9.24 30.38
N GLU A 684 -9.96 -10.14 29.53
CA GLU A 684 -8.98 -11.14 29.97
C GLU A 684 -7.69 -10.51 30.50
N GLN A 685 -7.15 -9.53 29.77
CA GLN A 685 -5.87 -8.92 30.12
C GLN A 685 -5.98 -8.02 31.37
N THR A 686 -7.08 -7.29 31.53
CA THR A 686 -7.21 -6.23 32.55
C THR A 686 -8.06 -6.61 33.75
N ALA A 687 -8.98 -7.57 33.59
CA ALA A 687 -10.08 -7.83 34.52
C ALA A 687 -10.93 -6.58 34.85
N ASP A 688 -10.88 -5.55 34.00
CA ASP A 688 -11.66 -4.32 34.17
C ASP A 688 -13.07 -4.49 33.59
N TYR A 689 -13.93 -5.15 34.35
CA TYR A 689 -15.35 -5.34 33.99
C TYR A 689 -16.17 -4.05 34.06
N SER A 690 -15.64 -2.96 34.61
CA SER A 690 -16.36 -1.69 34.68
C SER A 690 -16.60 -1.08 33.29
N ILE A 691 -15.74 -1.41 32.31
CA ILE A 691 -15.90 -0.99 30.92
C ILE A 691 -17.25 -1.42 30.31
N LEU A 692 -17.83 -2.54 30.77
CA LEU A 692 -19.10 -3.05 30.28
C LEU A 692 -20.28 -2.12 30.58
N ALA A 693 -20.15 -1.26 31.59
CA ALA A 693 -21.15 -0.25 31.97
C ALA A 693 -20.95 1.10 31.26
N THR A 694 -19.95 1.23 30.37
CA THR A 694 -19.71 2.46 29.62
C THR A 694 -20.87 2.74 28.68
N GLU A 695 -21.48 3.92 28.80
CA GLU A 695 -22.57 4.36 27.95
C GLU A 695 -22.02 4.91 26.62
N ILE A 696 -22.40 4.29 25.50
CA ILE A 696 -21.89 4.59 24.16
C ILE A 696 -23.09 4.79 23.21
N PRO A 697 -23.06 5.74 22.27
CA PRO A 697 -24.09 5.86 21.24
C PRO A 697 -23.94 4.79 20.16
N TYR A 698 -24.98 4.56 19.37
CA TYR A 698 -24.90 3.83 18.11
C TYR A 698 -24.71 4.80 16.93
N THR A 699 -24.64 4.28 15.71
CA THR A 699 -24.76 5.04 14.45
C THR A 699 -26.09 4.72 13.77
N SER A 700 -26.82 5.73 13.27
CA SER A 700 -28.02 5.51 12.47
C SER A 700 -27.68 5.32 11.00
N ARG A 701 -28.17 4.26 10.35
CA ARG A 701 -28.01 4.06 8.89
C ARG A 701 -28.81 5.06 8.04
N LYS A 702 -29.74 5.81 8.65
CA LYS A 702 -30.60 6.77 7.92
C LYS A 702 -29.83 8.00 7.45
N ASP A 703 -28.90 8.46 8.27
CA ASP A 703 -28.11 9.68 8.04
C ASP A 703 -26.62 9.52 8.37
N ASN A 704 -26.18 8.34 8.81
CA ASN A 704 -24.82 7.98 9.22
C ASN A 704 -24.26 8.75 10.42
N HIS A 705 -25.11 9.45 11.18
CA HIS A 705 -24.71 10.17 12.40
C HIS A 705 -24.83 9.31 13.66
N LYS A 706 -24.15 9.71 14.74
CA LYS A 706 -24.32 9.09 16.06
C LYS A 706 -25.73 9.33 16.59
N THR A 707 -26.28 8.32 17.27
CA THR A 707 -27.57 8.42 17.96
C THR A 707 -27.47 9.33 19.18
N LYS A 708 -28.60 9.95 19.56
CA LYS A 708 -28.69 10.72 20.81
C LYS A 708 -28.81 9.85 22.05
N GLU A 709 -29.45 8.69 21.89
CA GLU A 709 -29.57 7.68 22.93
C GLU A 709 -28.29 6.86 22.98
N THR A 710 -27.86 6.53 24.20
CA THR A 710 -26.73 5.65 24.48
C THR A 710 -27.21 4.33 25.05
N ALA A 711 -26.38 3.30 24.95
CA ALA A 711 -26.54 2.08 25.71
C ALA A 711 -25.20 1.66 26.33
N SER A 712 -25.25 0.90 27.42
CA SER A 712 -24.04 0.31 27.97
C SER A 712 -23.35 -0.60 26.95
N LEU A 713 -22.03 -0.66 26.97
CA LEU A 713 -21.25 -1.57 26.13
C LEU A 713 -21.75 -3.02 26.22
N PHE A 714 -22.22 -3.48 27.39
CA PHE A 714 -22.78 -4.83 27.49
C PHE A 714 -24.05 -5.03 26.66
N GLU A 715 -24.91 -4.02 26.54
CA GLU A 715 -26.09 -4.08 25.67
C GLU A 715 -25.71 -4.04 24.18
N HIS A 716 -24.67 -3.28 23.83
CA HIS A 716 -24.08 -3.31 22.48
C HIS A 716 -23.59 -4.73 22.11
N LEU A 717 -22.88 -5.40 23.02
CA LEU A 717 -22.40 -6.78 22.83
C LEU A 717 -23.55 -7.78 22.73
N LYS A 718 -24.61 -7.63 23.54
CA LYS A 718 -25.80 -8.48 23.42
C LYS A 718 -26.47 -8.34 22.05
N LYS A 719 -26.50 -7.12 21.52
CA LYS A 719 -27.05 -6.84 20.19
C LYS A 719 -26.21 -7.44 19.08
N GLU A 720 -24.89 -7.29 19.17
CA GLU A 720 -23.89 -7.91 18.28
C GLU A 720 -24.06 -9.44 18.24
N ILE A 721 -24.15 -10.09 19.40
CA ILE A 721 -24.34 -11.54 19.49
C ILE A 721 -25.70 -11.97 18.95
N ASN A 722 -26.76 -11.21 19.25
CA ASN A 722 -28.08 -11.47 18.67
C ASN A 722 -28.07 -11.36 17.13
N TYR A 723 -27.30 -10.43 16.54
CA TYR A 723 -27.09 -10.37 15.09
C TYR A 723 -26.47 -11.67 14.58
N ILE A 724 -25.40 -12.16 15.23
CA ILE A 724 -24.75 -13.43 14.87
C ILE A 724 -25.76 -14.58 14.89
N GLU A 725 -26.58 -14.69 15.95
CA GLU A 725 -27.59 -15.74 16.09
C GLU A 725 -28.66 -15.69 14.99
N GLN A 726 -29.10 -14.49 14.60
CA GLN A 726 -30.11 -14.30 13.55
C GLN A 726 -29.58 -14.57 12.13
N HIS A 727 -28.26 -14.62 11.96
CA HIS A 727 -27.57 -14.82 10.69
C HIS A 727 -26.81 -16.15 10.63
N PHE A 728 -27.25 -17.16 11.39
CA PHE A 728 -26.84 -18.54 11.16
C PHE A 728 -27.50 -19.13 9.92
N LEU A 729 -26.82 -20.08 9.27
CA LEU A 729 -27.45 -20.89 8.23
C LEU A 729 -28.68 -21.61 8.80
N PRO A 730 -29.78 -21.77 8.02
CA PRO A 730 -31.01 -22.38 8.50
C PRO A 730 -30.78 -23.71 9.23
N GLU A 731 -31.38 -23.85 10.42
CA GLU A 731 -31.30 -25.05 11.27
C GLU A 731 -29.87 -25.43 11.74
N THR A 732 -28.95 -24.47 11.77
CA THR A 732 -27.58 -24.65 12.28
C THR A 732 -27.15 -23.50 13.21
N PHE A 733 -25.94 -23.63 13.77
CA PHE A 733 -25.19 -22.60 14.47
C PHE A 733 -23.99 -22.08 13.65
N LEU A 734 -24.02 -22.26 12.32
CA LEU A 734 -22.93 -21.80 11.45
C LEU A 734 -23.20 -20.37 11.00
N SER A 735 -22.34 -19.42 11.36
CA SER A 735 -22.40 -18.04 10.84
C SER A 735 -22.36 -18.04 9.31
N CYS A 736 -23.35 -17.41 8.68
CA CYS A 736 -23.36 -17.26 7.23
C CYS A 736 -22.16 -16.42 6.76
N TYR A 737 -21.79 -16.58 5.50
CA TYR A 737 -20.64 -15.91 4.92
C TYR A 737 -20.87 -14.41 4.72
N GLY A 738 -22.11 -13.99 4.48
CA GLY A 738 -22.42 -12.61 4.15
C GLY A 738 -21.63 -12.15 2.92
N ASP A 739 -21.06 -10.94 2.98
CA ASP A 739 -20.29 -10.38 1.89
C ASP A 739 -18.85 -10.89 1.75
N GLY A 740 -18.38 -11.76 2.65
CA GLY A 740 -17.01 -12.25 2.62
C GLY A 740 -16.49 -12.69 3.99
N ASP A 741 -15.24 -13.16 4.02
CA ASP A 741 -14.44 -13.25 5.24
C ASP A 741 -13.18 -12.37 5.14
N TRP A 742 -12.14 -12.69 5.92
CA TRP A 742 -10.88 -11.95 5.94
C TRP A 742 -10.21 -11.82 4.56
N ASP A 743 -10.33 -12.82 3.68
CA ASP A 743 -9.80 -12.71 2.32
C ASP A 743 -10.78 -11.93 1.46
N ASP A 744 -10.54 -10.62 1.39
CA ASP A 744 -11.44 -9.71 0.70
C ASP A 744 -11.56 -10.03 -0.82
N THR A 745 -10.70 -10.89 -1.39
CA THR A 745 -10.77 -11.26 -2.81
C THR A 745 -11.74 -12.40 -3.11
N LEU A 746 -12.13 -13.17 -2.08
CA LEU A 746 -13.04 -14.31 -2.17
C LEU A 746 -14.50 -13.93 -1.90
N GLN A 747 -14.86 -12.66 -2.10
CA GLN A 747 -16.26 -12.22 -2.05
C GLN A 747 -17.12 -13.08 -2.98
N PRO A 748 -18.31 -13.50 -2.53
CA PRO A 748 -19.17 -14.38 -3.30
C PRO A 748 -19.65 -13.65 -4.56
N TYR A 749 -19.63 -14.35 -5.69
CA TYR A 749 -20.13 -13.81 -6.95
C TYR A 749 -21.66 -13.66 -6.95
N ASP A 750 -22.38 -14.60 -6.34
CA ASP A 750 -23.86 -14.67 -6.30
C ASP A 750 -24.40 -14.36 -4.89
N ASN A 751 -25.51 -13.62 -4.80
CA ASN A 751 -26.19 -13.30 -3.54
C ASN A 751 -26.64 -14.55 -2.77
N ARG A 752 -26.99 -15.65 -3.45
CA ARG A 752 -27.35 -16.92 -2.79
C ARG A 752 -26.21 -17.45 -1.92
N LEU A 753 -24.97 -17.29 -2.37
CA LEU A 753 -23.79 -17.72 -1.62
C LEU A 753 -23.60 -16.90 -0.33
N LYS A 754 -24.12 -15.67 -0.23
CA LYS A 754 -24.03 -14.86 0.98
C LYS A 754 -24.80 -15.49 2.15
N GLU A 755 -26.03 -15.95 1.86
CA GLU A 755 -26.97 -16.47 2.86
C GLU A 755 -26.85 -17.98 3.09
N GLN A 756 -26.28 -18.72 2.12
CA GLN A 756 -26.25 -20.19 2.13
C GLN A 756 -24.84 -20.79 2.30
N MET A 757 -23.80 -19.96 2.35
CA MET A 757 -22.42 -20.42 2.56
C MET A 757 -21.95 -20.07 3.98
N ALA A 758 -21.08 -20.89 4.55
CA ALA A 758 -20.36 -20.59 5.79
C ALA A 758 -18.86 -20.79 5.59
N SER A 759 -18.06 -19.80 5.98
CA SER A 759 -16.60 -19.91 6.03
C SER A 759 -16.17 -20.69 7.26
N SER A 760 -15.42 -21.78 7.07
CA SER A 760 -14.91 -22.56 8.19
C SER A 760 -13.95 -21.75 9.07
N TRP A 761 -13.30 -20.73 8.51
CA TRP A 761 -12.49 -19.79 9.29
C TRP A 761 -13.35 -18.86 10.16
N THR A 762 -14.42 -18.27 9.61
CA THR A 762 -15.31 -17.38 10.36
C THR A 762 -15.97 -18.12 11.52
N VAL A 763 -16.48 -19.34 11.27
CA VAL A 763 -17.11 -20.15 12.33
C VAL A 763 -16.10 -20.50 13.44
N ALA A 764 -14.87 -20.85 13.09
CA ALA A 764 -13.82 -21.12 14.10
C ALA A 764 -13.47 -19.85 14.91
N LEU A 765 -13.45 -18.67 14.29
CA LEU A 765 -13.25 -17.39 14.97
C LEU A 765 -14.42 -17.08 15.92
N THR A 766 -15.67 -17.23 15.46
CA THR A 766 -16.88 -17.02 16.28
C THR A 766 -16.86 -17.92 17.51
N TYR A 767 -16.54 -19.21 17.34
CA TYR A 767 -16.37 -20.15 18.44
C TYR A 767 -15.31 -19.70 19.44
N GLN A 768 -14.12 -19.34 18.96
CA GLN A 768 -12.99 -18.92 19.79
C GLN A 768 -13.39 -17.75 20.71
N VAL A 769 -14.03 -16.74 20.13
CA VAL A 769 -14.37 -15.50 20.82
C VAL A 769 -15.53 -15.73 21.80
N LEU A 770 -16.62 -16.38 21.38
CA LEU A 770 -17.78 -16.63 22.24
C LEU A 770 -17.43 -17.55 23.41
N LYS A 771 -16.61 -18.60 23.20
CA LYS A 771 -16.17 -19.51 24.28
C LYS A 771 -15.48 -18.73 25.40
N LYS A 772 -14.57 -17.83 25.02
CA LYS A 772 -13.80 -17.02 25.95
C LYS A 772 -14.67 -15.96 26.63
N PHE A 773 -15.49 -15.25 25.87
CA PHE A 773 -16.40 -14.24 26.43
C PHE A 773 -17.39 -14.85 27.43
N ALA A 774 -18.01 -15.99 27.09
CA ALA A 774 -18.94 -16.71 27.96
C ALA A 774 -18.35 -17.01 29.35
N ALA A 775 -17.08 -17.44 29.41
CA ALA A 775 -16.38 -17.72 30.66
C ALA A 775 -16.06 -16.44 31.47
N LEU A 776 -15.71 -15.34 30.79
CA LEU A 776 -15.34 -14.09 31.45
C LEU A 776 -16.54 -13.38 32.09
N ILE A 777 -17.75 -13.51 31.51
CA ILE A 777 -18.95 -12.81 32.00
C ILE A 777 -19.76 -13.60 33.02
N THR A 778 -19.34 -14.80 33.43
CA THR A 778 -20.13 -15.66 34.34
C THR A 778 -20.49 -14.96 35.65
N GLU A 779 -19.55 -14.24 36.25
CA GLU A 779 -19.77 -13.50 37.50
C GLU A 779 -20.54 -12.18 37.30
N ILE A 780 -20.66 -11.70 36.06
CA ILE A 780 -21.36 -10.46 35.70
C ILE A 780 -22.84 -10.75 35.37
N ASP A 781 -23.08 -11.74 34.52
CA ASP A 781 -24.41 -12.21 34.15
C ASP A 781 -24.37 -13.73 33.86
N ALA A 782 -24.58 -14.51 34.92
CA ALA A 782 -24.57 -15.97 34.83
C ALA A 782 -25.65 -16.53 33.88
N THR A 783 -26.78 -15.83 33.72
CA THR A 783 -27.86 -16.28 32.84
C THR A 783 -27.45 -16.12 31.38
N TYR A 784 -26.88 -14.96 31.03
CA TYR A 784 -26.39 -14.71 29.68
C TYR A 784 -25.16 -15.56 29.37
N SER A 785 -24.23 -15.74 30.31
CA SER A 785 -23.11 -16.68 30.20
C SER A 785 -23.58 -18.10 29.85
N GLN A 786 -24.64 -18.59 30.48
CA GLN A 786 -25.22 -19.90 30.17
C GLN A 786 -25.86 -19.97 28.78
N HIS A 787 -26.49 -18.89 28.30
CA HIS A 787 -26.97 -18.77 26.92
C HIS A 787 -25.80 -18.89 25.93
N LEU A 788 -24.73 -18.12 26.15
CA LEU A 788 -23.53 -18.19 25.31
C LEU A 788 -22.88 -19.58 25.33
N ALA A 789 -22.86 -20.25 26.48
CA ALA A 789 -22.35 -21.62 26.58
C ALA A 789 -23.15 -22.61 25.70
N ILE A 790 -24.47 -22.42 25.56
CA ILE A 790 -25.31 -23.21 24.65
C ILE A 790 -24.94 -22.92 23.18
N LEU A 791 -24.77 -21.64 22.82
CA LEU A 791 -24.32 -21.26 21.47
C LEU A 791 -22.96 -21.87 21.14
N VAL A 792 -21.99 -21.76 22.04
CA VAL A 792 -20.64 -22.31 21.89
C VAL A 792 -20.68 -23.82 21.68
N ALA A 793 -21.53 -24.54 22.43
CA ALA A 793 -21.73 -25.97 22.25
C ALA A 793 -22.38 -26.30 20.89
N GLY A 794 -23.37 -25.52 20.46
CA GLY A 794 -24.03 -25.64 19.16
C GLY A 794 -23.04 -25.45 18.00
N ILE A 795 -22.28 -24.36 18.02
CA ILE A 795 -21.24 -24.05 17.01
C ILE A 795 -20.23 -25.20 16.93
N LYS A 796 -19.73 -25.69 18.08
CA LYS A 796 -18.77 -26.81 18.10
C LYS A 796 -19.35 -28.07 17.49
N ASN A 797 -20.60 -28.42 17.83
CA ASN A 797 -21.26 -29.61 17.32
C ASN A 797 -21.46 -29.52 15.80
N ASP A 798 -21.89 -28.37 15.29
CA ASP A 798 -22.09 -28.17 13.85
C ASP A 798 -20.77 -28.07 13.09
N PHE A 799 -19.72 -27.47 13.67
CA PHE A 799 -18.38 -27.51 13.10
C PHE A 799 -17.91 -28.97 12.94
N GLN A 800 -18.08 -29.79 13.97
CA GLN A 800 -17.75 -31.22 13.90
C GLN A 800 -18.60 -31.96 12.86
N LYS A 801 -19.90 -31.68 12.80
CA LYS A 801 -20.85 -32.35 11.89
C LYS A 801 -20.60 -32.03 10.43
N TYR A 802 -20.35 -30.76 10.10
CA TYR A 802 -20.32 -30.28 8.70
C TYR A 802 -18.90 -30.00 8.18
N MET A 803 -18.03 -29.40 9.00
CA MET A 803 -16.68 -28.98 8.58
C MET A 803 -15.60 -30.02 8.87
N LEU A 804 -15.85 -30.94 9.80
CA LEU A 804 -15.04 -32.14 10.05
C LEU A 804 -15.81 -33.43 9.71
N ALA A 805 -16.75 -33.34 8.76
CA ALA A 805 -17.43 -34.51 8.20
C ALA A 805 -16.46 -35.48 7.50
N ASP A 806 -15.32 -34.96 7.05
CA ASP A 806 -14.16 -35.65 6.51
C ASP A 806 -12.91 -35.25 7.33
N GLU A 807 -11.76 -35.91 7.10
CA GLU A 807 -10.51 -35.64 7.83
C GLU A 807 -9.95 -34.22 7.60
N THR A 808 -10.26 -33.61 6.45
CA THR A 808 -9.74 -32.29 6.05
C THR A 808 -10.81 -31.21 6.18
N ILE A 809 -10.49 -30.11 6.86
CA ILE A 809 -11.37 -28.94 6.95
C ILE A 809 -11.47 -28.25 5.58
N PRO A 810 -12.68 -28.05 5.02
CA PRO A 810 -12.86 -27.31 3.78
C PRO A 810 -12.68 -25.81 3.99
N GLY A 811 -12.48 -25.06 2.90
CA GLY A 811 -12.52 -23.60 2.96
C GLY A 811 -13.90 -23.07 3.33
N PHE A 812 -14.95 -23.68 2.76
CA PHE A 812 -16.34 -23.29 2.95
C PHE A 812 -17.28 -24.51 2.93
N ILE A 813 -18.43 -24.34 3.57
CA ILE A 813 -19.60 -25.21 3.42
C ILE A 813 -20.69 -24.41 2.69
N TYR A 814 -21.29 -24.99 1.65
CA TYR A 814 -22.44 -24.44 0.94
C TYR A 814 -23.66 -25.32 1.15
N MET A 815 -24.78 -24.76 1.62
CA MET A 815 -26.04 -25.46 1.89
C MET A 815 -27.15 -24.93 0.99
N GLU A 816 -27.42 -25.63 -0.12
CA GLU A 816 -28.56 -25.28 -1.00
C GLU A 816 -29.90 -25.58 -0.32
N THR A 817 -29.96 -26.67 0.46
CA THR A 817 -31.09 -27.03 1.34
C THR A 817 -30.59 -27.44 2.73
N PRO A 818 -31.42 -27.38 3.79
CA PRO A 818 -31.00 -27.78 5.15
C PRO A 818 -30.48 -29.23 5.26
N GLU A 819 -30.89 -30.11 4.34
CA GLU A 819 -30.56 -31.53 4.36
C GLU A 819 -29.29 -31.90 3.56
N THR A 820 -28.78 -30.99 2.73
CA THR A 820 -27.64 -31.26 1.83
C THR A 820 -26.59 -30.16 1.91
N PHE A 821 -25.31 -30.56 1.94
CA PHE A 821 -24.20 -29.60 1.95
C PHE A 821 -23.09 -30.03 0.99
N GLU A 822 -22.40 -29.03 0.45
CA GLU A 822 -21.21 -29.18 -0.39
C GLU A 822 -19.99 -28.57 0.30
N GLN A 823 -18.84 -29.21 0.16
CA GLN A 823 -17.55 -28.69 0.60
C GLN A 823 -16.86 -27.96 -0.56
N MET A 824 -16.46 -26.72 -0.35
CA MET A 824 -15.73 -25.91 -1.34
C MET A 824 -14.32 -25.58 -0.83
N ILE A 825 -13.37 -25.46 -1.77
CA ILE A 825 -11.93 -25.42 -1.48
C ILE A 825 -11.56 -26.60 -0.58
N HIS A 826 -11.68 -27.79 -1.16
CA HIS A 826 -11.57 -29.08 -0.49
C HIS A 826 -11.02 -30.11 -1.51
N PRO A 827 -10.34 -31.19 -1.13
CA PRO A 827 -9.81 -32.17 -2.09
C PRO A 827 -10.86 -32.76 -3.05
N ASN A 828 -12.12 -32.82 -2.63
CA ASN A 828 -13.24 -33.29 -3.45
C ASN A 828 -13.88 -32.19 -4.34
N ASP A 829 -13.47 -30.92 -4.20
CA ASP A 829 -14.04 -29.79 -4.94
C ASP A 829 -13.52 -29.76 -6.39
N GLN A 830 -14.37 -30.22 -7.31
CA GLN A 830 -14.11 -30.15 -8.75
C GLN A 830 -14.57 -28.83 -9.40
N LYS A 831 -15.34 -27.98 -8.68
CA LYS A 831 -15.89 -26.72 -9.21
C LYS A 831 -14.81 -25.64 -9.24
N THR A 832 -14.19 -25.36 -8.10
CA THR A 832 -13.06 -24.43 -8.04
C THR A 832 -11.75 -25.12 -8.45
N GLY A 833 -11.66 -26.42 -8.15
CA GLY A 833 -10.46 -27.23 -8.27
C GLY A 833 -9.44 -26.99 -7.16
N ILE A 834 -9.61 -25.98 -6.30
CA ILE A 834 -8.68 -25.64 -5.20
C ILE A 834 -8.92 -26.63 -4.07
N GLN A 835 -7.84 -27.19 -3.49
CA GLN A 835 -7.99 -28.33 -2.57
C GLN A 835 -7.83 -27.94 -1.10
N TYR A 836 -6.98 -26.97 -0.80
CA TYR A 836 -6.61 -26.63 0.57
C TYR A 836 -6.61 -25.12 0.79
N ARG A 837 -7.07 -24.70 1.97
CA ARG A 837 -7.07 -23.31 2.44
C ARG A 837 -6.40 -23.22 3.80
N LEU A 838 -5.45 -22.31 3.95
CA LEU A 838 -4.66 -22.13 5.18
C LEU A 838 -5.51 -21.66 6.37
N LEU A 839 -6.37 -20.68 6.12
CA LEU A 839 -7.09 -19.94 7.15
C LEU A 839 -7.88 -20.84 8.12
N PRO A 840 -8.78 -21.73 7.65
CA PRO A 840 -9.54 -22.60 8.55
C PRO A 840 -8.65 -23.50 9.40
N MET A 841 -7.54 -24.00 8.84
CA MET A 841 -6.61 -24.88 9.56
C MET A 841 -5.96 -24.13 10.72
N THR A 842 -5.36 -22.96 10.45
CA THR A 842 -4.68 -22.17 11.48
C THR A 842 -5.66 -21.65 12.54
N ARG A 843 -6.84 -21.16 12.13
CA ARG A 843 -7.82 -20.63 13.10
C ARG A 843 -8.42 -21.74 13.96
N SER A 844 -8.65 -22.93 13.43
CA SER A 844 -9.17 -24.06 14.21
C SER A 844 -8.16 -24.58 15.25
N MET A 845 -6.86 -24.54 14.95
CA MET A 845 -5.79 -24.77 15.92
C MET A 845 -5.81 -23.72 17.04
N LEU A 846 -5.92 -22.43 16.68
CA LEU A 846 -5.98 -21.33 17.65
C LEU A 846 -7.24 -21.37 18.53
N ALA A 847 -8.36 -21.79 17.94
CA ALA A 847 -9.65 -21.91 18.61
C ALA A 847 -9.78 -23.16 19.50
N GLU A 848 -8.78 -24.05 19.48
CA GLU A 848 -8.81 -25.34 20.20
C GLU A 848 -9.98 -26.25 19.80
N LEU A 849 -10.37 -26.19 18.52
CA LEU A 849 -11.48 -27.00 17.98
C LEU A 849 -11.03 -28.41 17.57
N LEU A 850 -9.73 -28.60 17.32
CA LEU A 850 -9.16 -29.83 16.79
C LEU A 850 -8.59 -30.72 17.90
N THR A 851 -8.61 -32.03 17.69
CA THR A 851 -7.81 -32.98 18.49
C THR A 851 -6.33 -32.93 18.07
N PRO A 852 -5.39 -33.44 18.89
CA PRO A 852 -3.97 -33.52 18.51
C PRO A 852 -3.71 -34.26 17.18
N GLU A 853 -4.48 -35.32 16.90
CA GLU A 853 -4.40 -36.07 15.64
C GLU A 853 -4.84 -35.22 14.46
N GLN A 854 -5.95 -34.48 14.62
CA GLN A 854 -6.43 -33.55 13.59
C GLN A 854 -5.45 -32.40 13.37
N VAL A 855 -4.80 -31.88 14.42
CA VAL A 855 -3.73 -30.89 14.27
C VAL A 855 -2.57 -31.45 13.45
N SER A 856 -2.15 -32.69 13.73
CA SER A 856 -1.05 -33.36 13.02
C SER A 856 -1.37 -33.52 11.54
N HIS A 857 -2.57 -33.99 11.20
CA HIS A 857 -3.05 -34.11 9.81
C HIS A 857 -2.99 -32.78 9.04
N HIS A 858 -3.52 -31.70 9.63
CA HIS A 858 -3.53 -30.40 8.99
C HIS A 858 -2.13 -29.79 8.89
N LEU A 859 -1.25 -30.06 9.85
CA LEU A 859 0.16 -29.63 9.79
C LEU A 859 0.89 -30.30 8.62
N GLU A 860 0.68 -31.60 8.40
CA GLU A 860 1.24 -32.32 7.26
C GLU A 860 0.77 -31.72 5.92
N ILE A 861 -0.51 -31.34 5.82
CA ILE A 861 -1.04 -30.64 4.64
C ILE A 861 -0.36 -29.28 4.46
N ILE A 862 -0.24 -28.47 5.53
CA ILE A 862 0.40 -27.15 5.44
C ILE A 862 1.85 -27.29 4.96
N GLU A 863 2.62 -28.22 5.52
CA GLU A 863 4.00 -28.48 5.10
C GLU A 863 4.08 -28.88 3.62
N LYS A 864 3.30 -29.90 3.26
CA LYS A 864 3.38 -30.51 1.95
C LYS A 864 2.84 -29.61 0.84
N GLU A 865 1.70 -28.97 1.07
CA GLU A 865 0.93 -28.32 0.00
C GLU A 865 0.98 -26.79 0.09
N LEU A 866 1.20 -26.20 1.28
CA LEU A 866 1.08 -24.75 1.49
C LEU A 866 2.37 -24.03 1.89
N THR A 867 3.44 -24.74 2.26
CA THR A 867 4.70 -24.12 2.72
C THR A 867 5.68 -23.93 1.56
N PHE A 868 6.16 -22.72 1.37
CA PHE A 868 7.10 -22.35 0.30
C PHE A 868 8.35 -21.69 0.90
N PRO A 869 9.44 -21.49 0.13
CA PRO A 869 10.65 -20.84 0.65
C PRO A 869 10.40 -19.46 1.28
N ASP A 870 9.45 -18.71 0.74
CA ASP A 870 9.04 -17.38 1.19
C ASP A 870 7.87 -17.39 2.20
N GLY A 871 7.49 -18.56 2.69
CA GLY A 871 6.47 -18.74 3.73
C GLY A 871 5.24 -19.52 3.26
N VAL A 872 4.22 -19.60 4.12
CA VAL A 872 2.96 -20.30 3.80
C VAL A 872 2.05 -19.48 2.88
N ARG A 873 1.34 -20.17 1.97
CA ARG A 873 0.35 -19.59 1.06
C ARG A 873 -1.08 -19.88 1.51
N LEU A 874 -2.00 -18.96 1.20
CA LEU A 874 -3.43 -18.98 1.51
C LEU A 874 -4.12 -20.22 0.95
N MET A 875 -3.71 -20.66 -0.23
CA MET A 875 -4.26 -21.82 -0.95
C MET A 875 -3.14 -22.56 -1.68
N ASN A 876 -3.38 -23.83 -2.05
CA ASN A 876 -2.38 -24.65 -2.73
C ASN A 876 -2.24 -24.35 -4.23
N LYS A 877 -3.11 -23.50 -4.78
CA LYS A 877 -3.01 -22.92 -6.13
C LYS A 877 -3.92 -21.70 -6.25
N PRO A 878 -3.64 -20.78 -7.19
CA PRO A 878 -4.46 -19.60 -7.39
C PRO A 878 -5.86 -19.96 -7.91
N ALA A 879 -6.81 -19.04 -7.70
CA ALA A 879 -8.11 -19.10 -8.36
C ALA A 879 -7.95 -19.12 -9.88
N ASN A 880 -8.90 -19.75 -10.57
CA ASN A 880 -8.84 -19.83 -12.02
C ASN A 880 -9.04 -18.44 -12.64
N TYR A 881 -8.18 -18.07 -13.58
CA TYR A 881 -8.29 -16.84 -14.33
C TYR A 881 -8.70 -17.12 -15.79
N ARG A 882 -9.73 -16.41 -16.27
CA ARG A 882 -10.27 -16.55 -17.63
C ARG A 882 -10.64 -15.19 -18.20
N GLY A 883 -9.64 -14.37 -18.53
CA GLY A 883 -9.83 -13.00 -19.02
C GLY A 883 -10.64 -12.11 -18.07
N GLY A 884 -10.54 -12.37 -16.77
CA GLY A 884 -11.17 -11.56 -15.73
C GLY A 884 -12.68 -11.74 -15.53
N VAL A 885 -13.27 -12.83 -16.02
CA VAL A 885 -14.69 -13.16 -15.80
C VAL A 885 -14.84 -14.02 -14.54
N SER A 886 -15.64 -13.54 -13.59
CA SER A 886 -15.95 -14.26 -12.34
C SER A 886 -17.00 -15.35 -12.54
N THR A 887 -16.80 -16.47 -11.83
CA THR A 887 -17.68 -17.64 -11.79
C THR A 887 -18.03 -18.04 -10.37
N ASN A 888 -17.06 -18.08 -9.44
CA ASN A 888 -17.30 -18.41 -8.03
C ASN A 888 -16.99 -17.20 -7.13
N PHE A 889 -15.82 -16.59 -7.34
CA PHE A 889 -15.34 -15.46 -6.56
C PHE A 889 -15.22 -14.21 -7.42
N LYS A 890 -15.44 -13.03 -6.81
CA LYS A 890 -15.30 -11.74 -7.50
C LYS A 890 -13.82 -11.45 -7.83
N ARG A 891 -13.09 -10.80 -6.92
CA ARG A 891 -11.79 -10.19 -7.24
C ARG A 891 -10.68 -11.20 -7.51
N ALA A 892 -10.71 -12.37 -6.87
CA ALA A 892 -9.72 -13.43 -7.10
C ALA A 892 -9.71 -13.94 -8.56
N GLU A 893 -10.85 -13.86 -9.26
CA GLU A 893 -10.99 -14.25 -10.67
C GLU A 893 -10.92 -13.03 -11.63
N GLN A 894 -10.97 -11.79 -11.11
CA GLN A 894 -10.89 -10.55 -11.89
C GLN A 894 -9.48 -9.95 -11.98
N ALA A 895 -8.65 -10.11 -10.94
CA ALA A 895 -7.32 -9.50 -10.93
C ALA A 895 -6.42 -10.08 -12.02
N ALA A 896 -5.96 -9.23 -12.94
CA ALA A 896 -5.05 -9.58 -14.02
C ALA A 896 -3.59 -9.60 -13.55
N ASN A 897 -3.25 -8.77 -12.56
CA ASN A 897 -1.96 -8.79 -11.87
C ASN A 897 -1.88 -9.98 -10.88
N PHE A 898 -0.73 -10.63 -10.82
CA PHE A 898 -0.44 -11.66 -9.82
C PHE A 898 0.27 -11.03 -8.61
N GLY A 899 -0.51 -10.43 -7.71
CA GLY A 899 0.02 -9.93 -6.45
C GLY A 899 -1.06 -9.63 -5.41
N ARG A 900 -0.68 -9.05 -4.27
CA ARG A 900 -1.58 -8.90 -3.11
C ARG A 900 -2.09 -10.27 -2.63
N GLU A 901 -3.37 -10.39 -2.27
CA GLU A 901 -3.95 -11.68 -1.82
C GLU A 901 -3.93 -12.73 -2.97
N ILE A 902 -3.92 -12.29 -4.23
CA ILE A 902 -3.89 -13.16 -5.42
C ILE A 902 -2.53 -13.88 -5.57
N GLY A 903 -1.43 -13.29 -5.07
CA GLY A 903 -0.12 -13.94 -4.98
C GLY A 903 -0.07 -15.09 -3.96
N LEU A 904 -1.13 -15.22 -3.16
CA LEU A 904 -1.38 -16.22 -2.12
C LEU A 904 -0.44 -16.19 -0.92
N GLN A 905 0.73 -15.57 -0.98
CA GLN A 905 1.50 -15.26 0.21
C GLN A 905 1.10 -13.84 0.64
N TYR A 906 0.09 -13.75 1.51
CA TYR A 906 -0.25 -12.50 2.18
C TYR A 906 0.33 -12.53 3.58
N VAL A 907 1.24 -11.61 3.88
CA VAL A 907 2.13 -11.66 5.05
C VAL A 907 1.34 -11.67 6.35
N HIS A 908 0.18 -11.00 6.40
CA HIS A 908 -0.70 -11.05 7.56
C HIS A 908 -1.15 -12.48 7.90
N ALA A 909 -1.56 -13.29 6.91
CA ALA A 909 -1.96 -14.67 7.15
C ALA A 909 -0.77 -15.54 7.56
N HIS A 910 0.44 -15.24 7.06
CA HIS A 910 1.68 -15.87 7.50
C HIS A 910 1.98 -15.59 8.98
N ILE A 911 1.68 -14.38 9.47
CA ILE A 911 1.82 -14.05 10.89
C ILE A 911 0.81 -14.85 11.74
N ARG A 912 -0.42 -15.06 11.25
CA ARG A 912 -1.40 -15.95 11.92
C ARG A 912 -0.99 -17.42 11.90
N TYR A 913 -0.29 -17.87 10.86
CA TYR A 913 0.36 -19.18 10.86
C TYR A 913 1.43 -19.26 11.96
N THR A 914 2.23 -18.21 12.16
CA THR A 914 3.21 -18.14 13.25
C THR A 914 2.53 -18.28 14.62
N GLU A 915 1.42 -17.56 14.84
CA GLU A 915 0.59 -17.68 16.06
C GLU A 915 0.12 -19.13 16.27
N ALA A 916 -0.37 -19.78 15.21
CA ALA A 916 -0.82 -21.18 15.28
C ALA A 916 0.33 -22.14 15.60
N MET A 917 1.50 -21.98 14.96
CA MET A 917 2.68 -22.80 15.24
C MET A 917 3.15 -22.68 16.69
N ALA A 918 3.10 -21.48 17.26
CA ALA A 918 3.39 -21.26 18.69
C ALA A 918 2.36 -21.95 19.60
N LYS A 919 1.06 -21.88 19.26
CA LYS A 919 0.00 -22.55 20.01
C LYS A 919 0.20 -24.07 20.08
N ILE A 920 0.59 -24.70 18.98
CA ILE A 920 0.78 -26.16 18.87
C ILE A 920 2.22 -26.64 19.19
N GLY A 921 3.13 -25.75 19.58
CA GLY A 921 4.48 -26.12 20.06
C GLY A 921 5.56 -26.34 19.01
N GLN A 922 5.39 -25.81 17.79
CA GLN A 922 6.35 -26.00 16.69
C GLN A 922 7.49 -24.96 16.75
N ARG A 923 8.35 -25.07 17.78
CA ARG A 923 9.42 -24.09 18.13
C ARG A 923 10.25 -23.59 16.94
N ASP A 924 10.82 -24.51 16.15
CA ASP A 924 11.65 -24.14 14.99
C ASP A 924 10.86 -23.37 13.93
N LYS A 925 9.65 -23.81 13.63
CA LYS A 925 8.79 -23.20 12.61
C LYS A 925 8.30 -21.83 13.03
N THR A 926 7.97 -21.64 14.31
CA THR A 926 7.55 -20.36 14.88
C THR A 926 8.59 -19.29 14.65
N TRP A 927 9.86 -19.55 15.00
CA TRP A 927 10.94 -18.59 14.77
C TRP A 927 11.24 -18.40 13.27
N GLN A 928 11.27 -19.49 12.50
CA GLN A 928 11.53 -19.43 11.06
C GLN A 928 10.47 -18.60 10.32
N ALA A 929 9.19 -18.73 10.68
CA ALA A 929 8.10 -18.01 10.05
C ALA A 929 8.28 -16.48 10.17
N LEU A 930 8.58 -15.95 11.37
CA LEU A 930 8.88 -14.52 11.52
C LEU A 930 10.10 -14.10 10.67
N MET A 931 11.13 -14.94 10.61
CA MET A 931 12.33 -14.66 9.85
C MET A 931 12.08 -14.61 8.32
N GLN A 932 11.19 -15.46 7.79
CA GLN A 932 10.85 -15.49 6.36
C GLN A 932 10.15 -14.20 5.87
N ILE A 933 9.59 -13.42 6.78
CA ILE A 933 8.88 -12.16 6.48
C ILE A 933 9.57 -10.94 7.07
N ASN A 934 10.83 -11.08 7.53
CA ASN A 934 11.66 -9.97 7.96
C ASN A 934 12.37 -9.37 6.74
N PRO A 935 12.11 -8.09 6.36
CA PRO A 935 12.73 -7.48 5.19
C PRO A 935 14.22 -7.15 5.37
N VAL A 936 14.74 -7.16 6.60
CA VAL A 936 16.16 -6.93 6.89
C VAL A 936 16.94 -8.21 6.55
N GLN A 937 17.90 -8.10 5.62
CA GLN A 937 18.71 -9.22 5.13
C GLN A 937 17.89 -10.43 4.64
N LEU A 938 16.68 -10.20 4.10
CA LEU A 938 15.73 -11.26 3.74
C LEU A 938 16.33 -12.40 2.90
N LYS A 939 17.26 -12.10 1.99
CA LYS A 939 17.91 -13.10 1.12
C LYS A 939 18.72 -14.17 1.87
N GLU A 940 19.10 -13.90 3.12
CA GLU A 940 19.74 -14.89 3.99
C GLU A 940 18.79 -16.01 4.41
N VAL A 941 17.48 -15.73 4.43
CA VAL A 941 16.42 -16.66 4.83
C VAL A 941 15.61 -17.15 3.62
N VAL A 942 15.36 -16.26 2.66
CA VAL A 942 14.57 -16.52 1.44
C VAL A 942 15.43 -16.22 0.23
N HIS A 943 16.18 -17.22 -0.24
CA HIS A 943 17.21 -17.04 -1.28
C HIS A 943 16.69 -16.53 -2.62
N ASN A 944 15.43 -16.83 -2.97
CA ASN A 944 14.78 -16.36 -4.19
C ASN A 944 14.00 -15.04 -4.00
N ALA A 945 14.13 -14.35 -2.86
CA ALA A 945 13.50 -13.05 -2.66
C ALA A 945 14.15 -11.97 -3.54
N GLU A 946 13.34 -11.18 -4.24
CA GLU A 946 13.78 -9.97 -4.92
C GLU A 946 14.02 -8.82 -3.92
N LEU A 947 14.82 -7.84 -4.35
CA LEU A 947 15.15 -6.65 -3.57
C LEU A 947 13.89 -5.89 -3.14
N ARG A 948 13.90 -5.40 -1.90
CA ARG A 948 12.83 -4.58 -1.32
C ARG A 948 13.38 -3.62 -0.26
N GLN A 949 12.58 -2.65 0.13
CA GLN A 949 12.91 -1.70 1.19
C GLN A 949 13.00 -2.44 2.54
N ALA A 950 14.11 -2.29 3.25
CA ALA A 950 14.42 -3.15 4.40
C ALA A 950 13.83 -2.67 5.74
N ASN A 951 13.29 -1.46 5.80
CA ASN A 951 12.71 -0.83 7.00
C ASN A 951 11.18 -0.62 6.91
N ALA A 952 10.53 -1.24 5.93
CA ALA A 952 9.09 -1.11 5.71
C ALA A 952 8.45 -2.49 5.65
N TYR A 953 7.28 -2.63 6.29
CA TYR A 953 6.45 -3.80 6.14
C TYR A 953 6.02 -3.96 4.67
N PHE A 954 6.06 -5.19 4.15
CA PHE A 954 5.51 -5.56 2.86
C PHE A 954 4.32 -6.49 3.07
N SER A 955 3.20 -6.20 2.40
CA SER A 955 1.91 -6.89 2.62
C SER A 955 1.82 -8.29 2.00
N SER A 956 2.63 -8.57 0.97
CA SER A 956 2.57 -9.81 0.19
C SER A 956 3.93 -10.19 -0.39
N SER A 957 4.11 -11.49 -0.67
CA SER A 957 5.26 -12.05 -1.37
C SER A 957 4.81 -12.72 -2.67
N ASP A 958 4.96 -11.99 -3.77
CA ASP A 958 4.34 -12.30 -5.05
C ASP A 958 5.36 -12.92 -6.01
N GLY A 959 5.05 -14.04 -6.64
CA GLY A 959 5.92 -14.60 -7.69
C GLY A 959 6.11 -13.63 -8.84
N ASP A 960 7.32 -13.53 -9.41
CA ASP A 960 7.62 -12.70 -10.59
C ASP A 960 7.06 -13.31 -11.89
N PHE A 961 5.77 -13.64 -11.88
CA PHE A 961 5.00 -14.00 -13.06
C PHE A 961 4.46 -12.74 -13.72
N LYS A 962 4.53 -12.68 -15.05
CA LYS A 962 4.06 -11.51 -15.80
C LYS A 962 2.55 -11.53 -16.02
N THR A 963 1.92 -12.69 -15.95
CA THR A 963 0.46 -12.87 -16.15
C THR A 963 -0.12 -13.94 -15.24
N ARG A 964 -1.44 -13.92 -15.05
CA ARG A 964 -2.18 -15.00 -14.36
C ARG A 964 -2.10 -16.35 -15.06
N TYR A 965 -2.00 -16.36 -16.39
CA TYR A 965 -1.87 -17.61 -17.14
C TYR A 965 -0.52 -18.28 -16.84
N GLU A 966 0.55 -17.50 -16.81
CA GLU A 966 1.88 -17.98 -16.44
C GLU A 966 1.90 -18.53 -15.01
N SER A 967 1.29 -17.81 -14.06
CA SER A 967 1.25 -18.24 -12.66
C SER A 967 0.40 -19.51 -12.47
N GLN A 968 -0.69 -19.69 -13.22
CA GLN A 968 -1.48 -20.93 -13.20
C GLN A 968 -0.71 -22.14 -13.74
N GLU A 969 0.02 -21.97 -14.84
CA GLU A 969 0.78 -23.07 -15.47
C GLU A 969 2.04 -23.43 -14.67
N ASN A 970 2.72 -22.41 -14.11
CA ASN A 970 4.05 -22.55 -13.53
C ASN A 970 4.08 -22.34 -12.00
N PHE A 971 2.94 -22.43 -11.31
CA PHE A 971 2.86 -22.20 -9.86
C PHE A 971 3.86 -23.03 -9.04
N GLY A 972 4.20 -24.24 -9.52
CA GLY A 972 5.19 -25.13 -8.90
C GLY A 972 6.59 -24.52 -8.75
N LYS A 973 6.97 -23.53 -9.60
CA LYS A 973 8.25 -22.81 -9.50
C LYS A 973 8.39 -21.99 -8.21
N LEU A 974 7.26 -21.60 -7.60
CA LEU A 974 7.31 -20.99 -6.27
C LEU A 974 7.74 -22.01 -5.22
N LYS A 975 7.26 -23.26 -5.34
CA LYS A 975 7.48 -24.32 -4.35
C LYS A 975 8.93 -24.77 -4.33
N ASP A 976 9.56 -24.87 -5.50
CA ASP A 976 10.98 -25.23 -5.63
C ASP A 976 11.93 -24.01 -5.51
N GLY A 977 11.39 -22.79 -5.48
CA GLY A 977 12.17 -21.55 -5.35
C GLY A 977 12.93 -21.14 -6.62
N SER A 978 12.58 -21.68 -7.79
CA SER A 978 13.23 -21.35 -9.07
C SER A 978 12.77 -20.04 -9.71
N ILE A 979 11.71 -19.42 -9.19
CA ILE A 979 11.25 -18.08 -9.58
C ILE A 979 11.46 -17.08 -8.44
N GLY A 980 11.81 -15.84 -8.80
CA GLY A 980 11.92 -14.73 -7.86
C GLY A 980 10.57 -14.40 -7.21
N VAL A 981 10.61 -13.91 -5.96
CA VAL A 981 9.43 -13.39 -5.25
C VAL A 981 9.61 -11.94 -4.84
N LYS A 982 8.65 -11.08 -5.19
CA LYS A 982 8.67 -9.63 -4.99
C LYS A 982 7.86 -9.22 -3.77
N GLY A 983 8.22 -8.09 -3.16
CA GLY A 983 7.43 -7.49 -2.08
C GLY A 983 6.25 -6.69 -2.62
N GLY A 984 5.07 -6.88 -2.02
CA GLY A 984 3.85 -6.12 -2.31
C GLY A 984 3.83 -4.72 -1.70
N TRP A 985 2.62 -4.17 -1.51
CA TRP A 985 2.38 -2.82 -0.97
C TRP A 985 2.90 -2.66 0.46
N ARG A 986 3.21 -1.41 0.84
CA ARG A 986 4.02 -1.14 2.03
C ARG A 986 3.36 -0.26 3.10
N ILE A 987 3.84 -0.46 4.33
CA ILE A 987 3.49 0.27 5.57
C ILE A 987 2.06 0.03 6.06
N TYR A 988 1.05 0.35 5.25
CA TYR A 988 -0.35 0.33 5.67
C TYR A 988 -0.90 -1.10 5.76
N SER A 989 -0.94 -1.65 6.97
CA SER A 989 -1.51 -2.96 7.28
C SER A 989 -1.62 -3.15 8.78
N SER A 990 -2.48 -4.06 9.25
CA SER A 990 -2.39 -4.60 10.62
C SER A 990 -1.09 -5.39 10.86
N GLY A 991 -0.45 -5.86 9.79
CA GLY A 991 0.73 -6.74 9.80
C GLY A 991 1.85 -6.34 10.78
N PRO A 992 2.36 -5.10 10.76
CA PRO A 992 3.39 -4.65 11.71
C PRO A 992 2.98 -4.85 13.17
N GLY A 993 1.75 -4.49 13.53
CA GLY A 993 1.26 -4.60 14.91
C GLY A 993 1.11 -6.05 15.36
N ILE A 994 0.52 -6.90 14.51
CA ILE A 994 0.37 -8.33 14.83
C ILE A 994 1.72 -9.07 14.81
N TYR A 995 2.68 -8.68 13.96
CA TYR A 995 4.03 -9.23 13.98
C TYR A 995 4.70 -9.01 15.34
N LEU A 996 4.62 -7.78 15.85
CA LEU A 996 5.19 -7.42 17.15
C LEU A 996 4.47 -8.11 18.30
N ASN A 997 3.14 -8.22 18.23
CA ASN A 997 2.38 -9.03 19.17
C ASN A 997 2.91 -10.47 19.19
N GLN A 998 2.98 -11.15 18.03
CA GLN A 998 3.45 -12.53 17.99
C GLN A 998 4.89 -12.67 18.49
N LEU A 999 5.79 -11.77 18.11
CA LEU A 999 7.17 -11.77 18.61
C LEU A 999 7.22 -11.72 20.15
N ILE A 1000 6.47 -10.82 20.78
CA ILE A 1000 6.50 -10.63 22.24
C ILE A 1000 5.71 -11.72 22.98
N THR A 1001 4.47 -12.00 22.56
CA THR A 1001 3.51 -12.78 23.36
C THR A 1001 3.44 -14.25 23.00
N ALA A 1002 3.82 -14.64 21.77
CA ALA A 1002 3.75 -16.01 21.30
C ALA A 1002 5.14 -16.65 21.08
N VAL A 1003 6.14 -15.88 20.63
CA VAL A 1003 7.49 -16.38 20.37
C VAL A 1003 8.40 -16.24 21.59
N LEU A 1004 8.55 -15.02 22.11
CA LEU A 1004 9.25 -14.80 23.39
C LEU A 1004 8.36 -15.20 24.58
N GLY A 1005 7.05 -15.25 24.37
CA GLY A 1005 6.10 -15.89 25.28
C GLY A 1005 5.81 -15.09 26.54
N ILE A 1006 5.93 -13.75 26.52
CA ILE A 1006 5.72 -12.91 27.70
C ILE A 1006 4.31 -12.33 27.65
N ARG A 1007 3.41 -12.78 28.52
CA ARG A 1007 2.02 -12.29 28.60
C ARG A 1007 1.71 -11.81 30.01
N GLN A 1008 1.30 -10.55 30.15
CA GLN A 1008 0.83 -10.02 31.42
C GLN A 1008 -0.69 -10.07 31.49
N LYS A 1009 -1.22 -10.65 32.55
CA LYS A 1009 -2.64 -10.63 32.91
C LYS A 1009 -2.84 -9.74 34.14
N ALA A 1010 -4.10 -9.55 34.54
CA ALA A 1010 -4.46 -8.71 35.68
C ALA A 1010 -3.72 -9.10 36.98
N GLN A 1011 -3.67 -10.41 37.27
CA GLN A 1011 -3.16 -10.97 38.53
C GLN A 1011 -1.97 -11.92 38.36
N SER A 1012 -1.48 -12.12 37.15
CA SER A 1012 -0.42 -13.08 36.85
C SER A 1012 0.42 -12.66 35.65
N VAL A 1013 1.59 -13.29 35.51
CA VAL A 1013 2.43 -13.22 34.32
C VAL A 1013 2.63 -14.63 33.80
N VAL A 1014 2.50 -14.82 32.50
CA VAL A 1014 2.74 -16.09 31.83
C VAL A 1014 4.03 -16.02 31.03
N PHE A 1015 4.85 -17.05 31.20
CA PHE A 1015 6.06 -17.31 30.42
C PHE A 1015 5.85 -18.57 29.58
N ASP A 1016 5.73 -18.41 28.27
CA ASP A 1016 5.43 -19.46 27.29
C ASP A 1016 6.31 -19.36 26.03
N PRO A 1017 7.66 -19.27 26.16
CA PRO A 1017 8.55 -19.08 25.02
C PRO A 1017 8.51 -20.26 24.03
N MET A 1018 8.49 -19.94 22.74
CA MET A 1018 8.48 -20.89 21.62
C MET A 1018 9.74 -20.72 20.77
N LEU A 1019 10.90 -20.92 21.40
CA LEU A 1019 12.21 -20.68 20.79
C LEU A 1019 12.91 -22.00 20.41
N PRO A 1020 13.63 -22.05 19.28
CA PRO A 1020 14.44 -23.20 18.91
C PRO A 1020 15.69 -23.35 19.78
N GLU A 1021 16.24 -24.56 19.88
CA GLU A 1021 17.42 -24.88 20.72
C GLU A 1021 18.63 -24.00 20.40
N LYS A 1022 18.81 -23.64 19.12
CA LYS A 1022 19.91 -22.78 18.66
C LYS A 1022 19.90 -21.36 19.26
N LEU A 1023 18.82 -20.97 19.94
CA LEU A 1023 18.67 -19.71 20.65
C LEU A 1023 18.75 -19.89 22.17
N SER A 1024 19.25 -21.02 22.66
CA SER A 1024 19.51 -21.21 24.09
C SER A 1024 20.53 -20.19 24.60
N GLY A 1025 20.17 -19.46 25.65
CA GLY A 1025 20.91 -18.30 26.14
C GLY A 1025 20.53 -16.96 25.48
N LEU A 1026 19.52 -16.94 24.60
CA LEU A 1026 18.95 -15.69 24.09
C LEU A 1026 18.57 -14.80 25.26
N THR A 1027 18.98 -13.55 25.19
CA THR A 1027 18.71 -12.54 26.20
C THR A 1027 17.81 -11.46 25.62
N LEU A 1028 16.74 -11.13 26.34
CA LEU A 1028 15.86 -9.99 26.03
C LEU A 1028 15.95 -8.97 27.17
N THR A 1029 16.29 -7.73 26.85
CA THR A 1029 16.01 -6.60 27.73
C THR A 1029 14.60 -6.09 27.41
N TYR A 1030 13.71 -6.15 28.40
CA TYR A 1030 12.33 -5.69 28.27
C TYR A 1030 11.76 -5.37 29.64
N GLN A 1031 10.93 -4.34 29.74
CA GLN A 1031 10.33 -3.94 31.00
C GLN A 1031 9.17 -4.87 31.41
N LEU A 1032 9.20 -5.33 32.66
CA LEU A 1032 8.11 -6.03 33.31
C LEU A 1032 7.49 -5.09 34.35
N PHE A 1033 6.22 -4.74 34.19
CA PHE A 1033 5.57 -3.69 34.98
C PHE A 1033 6.33 -2.36 34.91
N ASP A 1034 6.86 -1.84 36.02
CA ASP A 1034 7.67 -0.62 36.10
C ASP A 1034 9.19 -0.90 36.20
N LYS A 1035 9.62 -2.16 36.06
CA LYS A 1035 11.02 -2.57 36.29
C LYS A 1035 11.72 -3.03 35.02
N PRO A 1036 12.94 -2.55 34.73
CA PRO A 1036 13.75 -3.10 33.65
C PRO A 1036 14.20 -4.52 34.02
N VAL A 1037 13.94 -5.48 33.12
CA VAL A 1037 14.24 -6.89 33.33
C VAL A 1037 15.10 -7.42 32.18
N THR A 1038 16.01 -8.32 32.52
CA THR A 1038 16.75 -9.14 31.55
C THR A 1038 16.21 -10.56 31.60
N TYR A 1039 15.54 -10.99 30.54
CA TYR A 1039 15.07 -12.37 30.38
C TYR A 1039 16.15 -13.20 29.72
N LYS A 1040 16.34 -14.43 30.19
CA LYS A 1040 17.19 -15.45 29.56
C LYS A 1040 16.40 -16.70 29.27
N PHE A 1041 16.46 -17.17 28.03
CA PHE A 1041 15.67 -18.30 27.57
C PHE A 1041 16.55 -19.54 27.41
N TYR A 1042 16.14 -20.65 28.03
CA TYR A 1042 16.80 -21.95 27.94
C TYR A 1042 15.80 -23.01 27.47
N PRO A 1043 15.62 -23.16 26.14
CA PRO A 1043 14.77 -24.19 25.56
C PRO A 1043 15.31 -25.61 25.81
N ASN A 1044 14.42 -26.58 25.69
CA ASN A 1044 14.59 -28.02 25.91
C ASN A 1044 15.15 -28.39 27.29
N GLN A 1045 14.72 -27.64 28.31
CA GLN A 1045 15.03 -27.90 29.70
C GLN A 1045 13.73 -28.20 30.47
N SER A 1046 13.85 -28.80 31.66
CA SER A 1046 12.68 -28.96 32.52
C SER A 1046 12.12 -27.59 32.92
N ALA A 1047 10.80 -27.44 32.83
CA ALA A 1047 10.09 -26.20 33.12
C ALA A 1047 10.49 -25.63 34.49
N LYS A 1048 11.06 -24.43 34.50
CA LYS A 1048 11.53 -23.73 35.69
C LYS A 1048 11.63 -22.24 35.44
N ILE A 1049 11.26 -21.44 36.43
CA ILE A 1049 11.45 -19.99 36.43
C ILE A 1049 12.35 -19.60 37.61
N VAL A 1050 13.39 -18.83 37.34
CA VAL A 1050 14.30 -18.29 38.36
C VAL A 1050 14.35 -16.78 38.26
N ILE A 1051 14.02 -16.07 39.34
CA ILE A 1051 14.14 -14.61 39.43
C ILE A 1051 15.27 -14.30 40.42
N ASP A 1052 16.33 -13.65 39.97
CA ASP A 1052 17.50 -13.27 40.79
C ASP A 1052 18.08 -14.44 41.62
N GLY A 1053 18.13 -15.63 41.02
CA GLY A 1053 18.64 -16.86 41.64
C GLY A 1053 17.64 -17.61 42.52
N GLN A 1054 16.40 -17.12 42.67
CA GLN A 1054 15.34 -17.78 43.43
C GLN A 1054 14.32 -18.43 42.50
N GLU A 1055 14.05 -19.72 42.72
CA GLU A 1055 13.02 -20.45 41.96
C GLU A 1055 11.62 -20.02 42.41
N VAL A 1056 10.74 -19.76 41.43
CA VAL A 1056 9.38 -19.25 41.68
C VAL A 1056 8.35 -20.32 41.34
N PRO A 1057 7.36 -20.58 42.21
CA PRO A 1057 6.30 -21.51 41.89
C PRO A 1057 5.44 -21.01 40.72
N PHE A 1058 4.94 -21.93 39.91
CA PHE A 1058 4.06 -21.63 38.79
C PHE A 1058 3.01 -22.73 38.61
N LYS A 1059 2.00 -22.44 37.80
CA LYS A 1059 1.05 -23.43 37.28
C LYS A 1059 1.13 -23.43 35.76
N PHE A 1060 0.89 -24.58 35.15
CA PHE A 1060 0.74 -24.64 33.71
C PHE A 1060 -0.65 -24.14 33.30
N GLU A 1061 -0.69 -23.30 32.27
CA GLU A 1061 -1.94 -23.01 31.56
C GLU A 1061 -2.46 -24.27 30.85
N GLU A 1062 -3.77 -24.32 30.64
CA GLU A 1062 -4.36 -25.36 29.81
C GLU A 1062 -3.96 -25.18 28.34
N ASN A 1063 -3.46 -26.24 27.73
CA ASN A 1063 -3.23 -26.31 26.29
C ASN A 1063 -3.47 -27.77 25.84
N PRO A 1064 -4.37 -28.02 24.87
CA PRO A 1064 -4.70 -29.38 24.46
C PRO A 1064 -3.62 -30.06 23.60
N TYR A 1065 -2.61 -29.32 23.14
CA TYR A 1065 -1.64 -29.79 22.15
C TYR A 1065 -0.24 -30.02 22.72
N ARG A 1066 0.08 -29.41 23.86
CA ARG A 1066 1.40 -29.43 24.49
C ARG A 1066 1.29 -29.02 25.95
N GLU A 1067 2.39 -29.11 26.69
CA GLU A 1067 2.51 -28.43 27.98
C GLU A 1067 2.31 -26.92 27.79
N GLY A 1068 1.48 -26.31 28.65
CA GLY A 1068 1.11 -24.90 28.55
C GLY A 1068 2.16 -23.94 29.09
N GLY A 1069 1.88 -22.65 29.02
CA GLY A 1069 2.75 -21.61 29.58
C GLY A 1069 2.84 -21.70 31.10
N MET A 1070 3.95 -21.25 31.66
CA MET A 1070 4.16 -21.17 33.11
C MET A 1070 3.56 -19.87 33.65
N GLU A 1071 2.44 -19.96 34.36
CA GLU A 1071 1.73 -18.84 34.98
C GLU A 1071 2.19 -18.64 36.44
N VAL A 1072 2.71 -17.45 36.71
CA VAL A 1072 3.21 -17.01 38.01
C VAL A 1072 2.32 -15.89 38.56
N GLN A 1073 2.05 -15.89 39.86
CA GLN A 1073 1.25 -14.82 40.47
C GLN A 1073 2.01 -13.49 40.46
N LYS A 1074 1.29 -12.41 40.16
CA LYS A 1074 1.87 -11.07 40.04
C LYS A 1074 2.58 -10.62 41.31
N ASP A 1075 1.99 -10.87 42.48
CA ASP A 1075 2.57 -10.49 43.77
C ASP A 1075 3.89 -11.23 44.07
N GLU A 1076 4.00 -12.50 43.65
CA GLU A 1076 5.23 -13.28 43.79
C GLU A 1076 6.35 -12.70 42.93
N VAL A 1077 6.06 -12.38 41.66
CA VAL A 1077 7.01 -11.71 40.76
C VAL A 1077 7.45 -10.36 41.33
N LEU A 1078 6.50 -9.50 41.71
CA LEU A 1078 6.79 -8.16 42.24
C LEU A 1078 7.61 -8.20 43.54
N SER A 1079 7.42 -9.23 44.38
CA SER A 1079 8.18 -9.37 45.63
C SER A 1079 9.67 -9.68 45.41
N LEU A 1080 10.02 -10.20 44.24
CA LEU A 1080 11.39 -10.59 43.86
C LEU A 1080 12.07 -9.63 42.89
N LEU A 1081 11.29 -8.82 42.16
CA LEU A 1081 11.82 -7.87 41.18
C LEU A 1081 12.54 -6.68 41.85
N ASN A 1082 13.75 -6.42 41.37
CA ASN A 1082 14.63 -5.31 41.72
C ASN A 1082 14.98 -4.50 40.45
N GLU A 1083 15.74 -3.41 40.61
CA GLU A 1083 16.37 -2.75 39.47
C GLU A 1083 17.37 -3.72 38.80
N ALA A 1084 17.19 -3.97 37.51
CA ALA A 1084 18.02 -4.87 36.70
C ALA A 1084 17.93 -6.36 37.08
N SER A 1085 16.77 -6.82 37.55
CA SER A 1085 16.53 -8.25 37.77
C SER A 1085 16.74 -9.10 36.53
N VAL A 1086 17.20 -10.33 36.76
CA VAL A 1086 17.34 -11.36 35.73
C VAL A 1086 16.27 -12.43 35.96
N ILE A 1087 15.49 -12.72 34.92
CA ILE A 1087 14.53 -13.82 34.89
C ILE A 1087 15.05 -14.89 33.93
N GLU A 1088 15.37 -16.06 34.47
CA GLU A 1088 15.77 -17.22 33.68
C GLU A 1088 14.58 -18.16 33.48
N ILE A 1089 14.29 -18.51 32.23
CA ILE A 1089 13.13 -19.29 31.81
C ILE A 1089 13.62 -20.57 31.13
N TYR A 1090 13.49 -21.69 31.84
CA TYR A 1090 13.81 -23.04 31.37
C TYR A 1090 12.52 -23.70 30.89
N HIS A 1091 12.46 -24.22 29.66
CA HIS A 1091 11.21 -24.69 29.04
C HIS A 1091 11.37 -25.73 27.93
#